data_AF-A0A9N9BW84-F1
#
_entry.id   AF-A0A9N9BW84-F1
#
_cell.length_a   1.000
_cell.length_b   1.000
_cell.length_c   1.000
_cell.angle_alpha   90.00
_cell.angle_beta   90.00
_cell.angle_gamma   90.00
#
_symmetry.space_group_name_H-M   'P 1'
#
loop_
_entity.id
_entity.type
_entity.pdbx_description
1 polymer ?
#
loop_
_entity_poly.entity_id
_entity_poly.type
_entity_poly.pdbx_seq_one_letter_code
_entity_poly.pdbx_strand_id
1 'polypeptide(L)'
;MKFGHHLKTSLYSEWTFHYLAYDELKSELKKRTRDGQWNEQDEESFVELLEKDLDKVYTFQKDKSIEINRRIQNCEKEINDIKDSETTTEENFVTLEEELSLIIADVHDLAKFSRLNYTGFLKIIKKHDKQTKWVLKPQFMVRLNAKPFYKEDYDALIVKLSRLYDIVRTRGNPVKGNSAAGGQQQNFVRNTAKYWVHPDNITELKLLILKHLPVLVFNPNKEFEKADSAISSIYFDNEDFELYLGRLEKTEGAEAIRLRWYGGMDTREIFVERKTHREDWTGEKSVKERFPMKEKYVNKYLKGEYTLDKQLSKMKAKGKSEKEIENTKRLSEEVQYRVITKKLQPVVRSFYNRTAFQLPGDARVRISLDTELSLIREDNFEKNPRNRCGDNWRRTDIGIDYPFSQLPERDIEKFPYAILEVKLQTQYGQEPPQWAQELVENKIQLLPFWLPQMGVDIRKPSSSFRLQRPPSSGNLLEVLVDNPSSDTDENANEGTPLTLRHRSQPSNSDEDSDIDENADERTPLMSRSNADQSENQNASNSNFLREVPTTYRGKRIAFPVRVEPKVYFANERTFLSWLNFTVILGGLAVGLLNFGDRIAIIAAGMFTAVSMSAMLYSLIIYYWRARKIRKRDFGPYDDRIGPTFLCIALLIATMLNFRLKFREEQQ
;
A
#
# COMPACT_ATOMS: atom_id res chain seq x y z
N MET A 1 8.57 18.68 20.30
CA MET A 1 9.12 19.94 19.74
C MET A 1 8.20 21.13 19.99
N LYS A 2 8.73 22.30 20.33
CA LYS A 2 7.98 23.57 20.44
C LYS A 2 7.64 24.06 19.03
N PHE A 3 6.37 24.33 18.75
CA PHE A 3 5.90 24.70 17.40
C PHE A 3 6.64 25.91 16.79
N GLY A 4 7.03 26.91 17.59
CA GLY A 4 7.80 28.05 17.08
C GLY A 4 9.17 27.68 16.49
N HIS A 5 9.82 26.62 17.00
CA HIS A 5 11.07 26.12 16.41
C HIS A 5 10.80 25.39 15.09
N HIS A 6 9.75 24.57 15.04
CA HIS A 6 9.35 23.90 13.80
C HIS A 6 8.93 24.90 12.73
N LEU A 7 8.24 25.98 13.12
CA LEU A 7 7.89 27.06 12.19
C LEU A 7 9.18 27.62 11.59
N LYS A 8 10.12 28.10 12.43
CA LYS A 8 11.41 28.66 11.98
C LYS A 8 12.22 27.76 11.05
N THR A 9 12.30 26.46 11.33
CA THR A 9 13.04 25.51 10.48
C THR A 9 12.32 25.19 9.15
N SER A 10 11.01 25.40 9.07
CA SER A 10 10.20 25.05 7.89
C SER A 10 9.80 26.24 7.02
N LEU A 11 10.17 27.48 7.41
CA LEU A 11 9.87 28.70 6.66
C LEU A 11 10.61 28.71 5.32
N TYR A 12 9.92 29.20 4.30
CA TYR A 12 10.57 29.61 3.07
C TYR A 12 11.22 30.99 3.29
N SER A 13 12.52 31.11 3.02
CA SER A 13 13.32 32.29 3.35
C SER A 13 12.75 33.57 2.75
N GLU A 14 12.30 33.53 1.51
CA GLU A 14 11.82 34.72 0.79
C GLU A 14 10.47 35.24 1.31
N TRP A 15 9.61 34.35 1.82
CA TRP A 15 8.26 34.73 2.24
C TRP A 15 8.16 34.98 3.74
N THR A 16 9.29 34.99 4.46
CA THR A 16 9.36 35.08 5.93
C THR A 16 8.50 36.22 6.49
N PHE A 17 8.45 37.37 5.83
CA PHE A 17 7.67 38.55 6.26
C PHE A 17 6.15 38.33 6.21
N HIS A 18 5.67 37.51 5.27
CA HIS A 18 4.25 37.26 5.04
C HIS A 18 3.68 36.17 5.97
N TYR A 19 4.54 35.41 6.66
CA TYR A 19 4.09 34.42 7.64
C TYR A 19 3.50 35.05 8.90
N LEU A 20 2.69 34.26 9.62
CA LEU A 20 2.18 34.57 10.95
C LEU A 20 3.34 34.89 11.91
N ALA A 21 3.25 36.03 12.60
CA ALA A 21 4.24 36.44 13.60
C ALA A 21 4.04 35.69 14.92
N TYR A 22 4.14 34.36 14.89
CA TYR A 22 3.77 33.48 16.02
C TYR A 22 4.56 33.76 17.29
N ASP A 23 5.86 34.08 17.18
CA ASP A 23 6.68 34.40 18.34
C ASP A 23 6.35 35.77 18.94
N GLU A 24 5.97 36.75 18.12
CA GLU A 24 5.50 38.07 18.59
C GLU A 24 4.18 37.94 19.34
N LEU A 25 3.17 37.32 18.72
CA LEU A 25 1.87 37.01 19.35
C LEU A 25 2.04 36.25 20.66
N LYS A 26 2.95 35.28 20.70
CA LYS A 26 3.25 34.49 21.89
C LYS A 26 3.97 35.30 22.96
N SER A 27 4.82 36.25 22.58
CA SER A 27 5.51 37.14 23.50
C SER A 27 4.52 38.13 24.13
N GLU A 28 3.61 38.65 23.33
CA GLU A 28 2.56 39.59 23.75
C GLU A 28 1.61 38.93 24.75
N LEU A 29 1.16 37.72 24.43
CA LEU A 29 0.32 36.92 25.32
C LEU A 29 1.03 36.64 26.66
N LYS A 30 2.34 36.40 26.63
CA LYS A 30 3.13 36.17 27.86
C LYS A 30 3.35 37.44 28.67
N LYS A 31 3.56 38.60 28.04
CA LYS A 31 3.76 39.88 28.72
C LYS A 31 2.48 40.27 29.46
N ARG A 32 1.36 40.32 28.74
CA ARG A 32 0.06 40.71 29.31
C ARG A 32 -0.47 39.77 30.38
N THR A 33 -0.20 38.46 30.26
CA THR A 33 -0.58 37.48 31.31
C THR A 33 0.32 37.56 32.56
N ARG A 34 1.51 38.18 32.48
CA ARG A 34 2.38 38.38 33.65
C ARG A 34 1.93 39.56 34.51
N ASP A 35 1.33 40.57 33.90
CA ASP A 35 1.04 41.86 34.52
C ASP A 35 -0.35 41.94 35.18
N GLY A 36 -1.21 40.91 35.04
CA GLY A 36 -2.52 40.87 35.68
C GLY A 36 -3.47 39.79 35.15
N GLN A 37 -4.75 39.84 35.59
CA GLN A 37 -5.84 39.11 34.95
C GLN A 37 -6.09 39.69 33.55
N TRP A 38 -6.40 38.82 32.59
CA TRP A 38 -6.65 39.21 31.20
C TRP A 38 -7.93 40.07 31.09
N ASN A 39 -7.80 41.28 30.56
CA ASN A 39 -8.88 42.26 30.49
C ASN A 39 -9.50 42.36 29.08
N GLU A 40 -10.66 43.00 28.96
CA GLU A 40 -11.36 43.21 27.69
C GLU A 40 -10.53 44.03 26.68
N GLN A 41 -9.80 45.04 27.14
CA GLN A 41 -8.88 45.83 26.30
C GLN A 41 -7.70 45.00 25.77
N ASP A 42 -7.27 43.98 26.52
CA ASP A 42 -6.21 43.07 26.09
C ASP A 42 -6.72 42.07 25.04
N GLU A 43 -7.96 41.60 25.20
CA GLU A 43 -8.64 40.79 24.20
C GLU A 43 -8.79 41.55 22.89
N GLU A 44 -9.29 42.79 22.93
CA GLU A 44 -9.47 43.64 21.76
C GLU A 44 -8.14 43.87 21.02
N SER A 45 -7.10 44.29 21.75
CA SER A 45 -5.76 44.49 21.18
C SER A 45 -5.18 43.21 20.55
N PHE A 46 -5.40 42.06 21.19
CA PHE A 46 -4.88 40.78 20.70
C PHE A 46 -5.64 40.31 19.46
N VAL A 47 -6.96 40.51 19.42
CA VAL A 47 -7.80 40.21 18.27
C VAL A 47 -7.45 41.11 17.09
N GLU A 48 -7.20 42.40 17.29
CA GLU A 48 -6.72 43.31 16.24
C GLU A 48 -5.39 42.84 15.64
N LEU A 49 -4.44 42.41 16.49
CA LEU A 49 -3.15 41.91 16.02
C LEU A 49 -3.31 40.61 15.21
N LEU A 50 -4.18 39.71 15.66
CA LEU A 50 -4.51 38.48 14.92
C LEU A 50 -5.21 38.77 13.59
N GLU A 51 -6.09 39.78 13.54
CA GLU A 51 -6.80 40.19 12.34
C GLU A 51 -5.86 40.83 11.32
N LYS A 52 -4.92 41.68 11.77
CA LYS A 52 -3.86 42.22 10.93
C LYS A 52 -3.00 41.11 10.32
N ASP A 53 -2.62 40.10 11.11
CA ASP A 53 -1.84 38.96 10.60
C ASP A 53 -2.67 38.08 9.66
N LEU A 54 -3.97 37.92 9.91
CA LEU A 54 -4.88 37.18 9.02
C LEU A 54 -5.02 37.88 7.68
N ASP A 55 -5.17 39.20 7.66
CA ASP A 55 -5.28 39.99 6.43
C ASP A 55 -3.98 40.00 5.63
N LYS A 56 -2.84 40.08 6.32
CA LYS A 56 -1.52 39.93 5.70
C LYS A 56 -1.37 38.58 4.99
N VAL A 57 -1.70 37.48 5.67
CA VAL A 57 -1.59 36.12 5.11
C VAL A 57 -2.57 35.92 3.96
N TYR A 58 -3.82 36.37 4.12
CA TYR A 58 -4.86 36.24 3.10
C TYR A 58 -4.53 37.03 1.83
N THR A 59 -4.08 38.28 1.96
CA THR A 59 -3.74 39.14 0.81
C THR A 59 -2.56 38.54 0.04
N PHE A 60 -1.49 38.15 0.73
CA PHE A 60 -0.33 37.54 0.09
C PHE A 60 -0.68 36.25 -0.65
N GLN A 61 -1.46 35.38 -0.02
CA GLN A 61 -1.88 34.11 -0.63
C GLN A 61 -2.72 34.36 -1.89
N LYS A 62 -3.66 35.31 -1.83
CA LYS A 62 -4.51 35.68 -2.97
C LYS A 62 -3.69 36.26 -4.12
N ASP A 63 -2.78 37.18 -3.83
CA ASP A 63 -1.92 37.81 -4.85
C ASP A 63 -1.04 36.77 -5.53
N LYS A 64 -0.43 35.86 -4.75
CA LYS A 64 0.38 34.75 -5.31
C LYS A 64 -0.44 33.74 -6.10
N SER A 65 -1.66 33.44 -5.67
CA SER A 65 -2.57 32.57 -6.43
C SER A 65 -2.92 33.18 -7.80
N ILE A 66 -3.16 34.49 -7.86
CA ILE A 66 -3.41 35.22 -9.11
C ILE A 66 -2.17 35.24 -10.01
N GLU A 67 -1.00 35.49 -9.44
CA GLU A 67 0.29 35.46 -10.16
C GLU A 67 0.54 34.10 -10.82
N ILE A 68 0.40 33.00 -10.06
CA ILE A 68 0.55 31.64 -10.56
C ILE A 68 -0.45 31.36 -11.69
N ASN A 69 -1.73 31.72 -11.51
CA ASN A 69 -2.75 31.55 -12.55
C ASN A 69 -2.40 32.31 -13.84
N ARG A 70 -1.88 33.54 -13.72
CA ARG A 70 -1.45 34.33 -14.88
C ARG A 70 -0.26 33.71 -15.60
N ARG A 71 0.72 33.16 -14.85
CA ARG A 71 1.86 32.42 -15.45
C ARG A 71 1.38 31.18 -16.19
N ILE A 72 0.48 30.40 -15.60
CA ILE A 72 -0.12 29.22 -16.26
C ILE A 72 -0.83 29.62 -17.57
N GLN A 73 -1.63 30.70 -17.56
CA GLN A 73 -2.31 31.18 -18.77
C GLN A 73 -1.33 31.66 -19.85
N ASN A 74 -0.20 32.26 -19.46
CA ASN A 74 0.83 32.66 -20.41
C ASN A 74 1.51 31.43 -21.03
N CYS A 75 1.90 30.45 -20.23
CA CYS A 75 2.46 29.18 -20.75
C CYS A 75 1.47 28.45 -21.67
N GLU A 76 0.17 28.46 -21.33
CA GLU A 76 -0.86 27.87 -22.18
C GLU A 76 -0.98 28.57 -23.55
N LYS A 77 -0.88 29.90 -23.58
CA LYS A 77 -0.86 30.67 -24.84
C LYS A 77 0.40 30.35 -25.65
N GLU A 78 1.57 30.39 -25.02
CA GLU A 78 2.85 30.09 -25.69
C GLU A 78 2.85 28.67 -26.26
N ILE A 79 2.31 27.68 -25.54
CA ILE A 79 2.19 26.30 -26.03
C ILE A 79 1.25 26.21 -27.24
N ASN A 80 0.14 26.96 -27.26
CA ASN A 80 -0.77 26.98 -28.40
C ASN A 80 -0.16 27.70 -29.61
N ASP A 81 0.51 28.83 -29.40
CA ASP A 81 1.22 29.58 -30.46
C ASP A 81 2.33 28.72 -31.09
N ILE A 82 3.01 27.88 -30.28
CA ILE A 82 4.04 26.95 -30.74
C ILE A 82 3.44 25.78 -31.53
N LYS A 83 2.23 25.31 -31.20
CA LYS A 83 1.56 24.26 -31.98
C LYS A 83 1.13 24.74 -33.37
N ASP A 84 0.73 26.01 -33.47
CA ASP A 84 0.26 26.61 -34.72
C ASP A 84 1.43 27.03 -35.63
N SER A 85 2.65 27.17 -35.09
CA SER A 85 3.85 27.51 -35.85
C SER A 85 4.68 26.26 -36.21
N GLU A 86 4.74 25.92 -37.50
CA GLU A 86 5.46 24.75 -38.04
C GLU A 86 7.00 24.78 -37.81
N THR A 87 7.55 25.90 -37.35
CA THR A 87 8.98 26.07 -37.02
C THR A 87 9.21 26.03 -35.51
N THR A 88 9.16 24.84 -34.93
CA THR A 88 9.43 24.67 -33.50
C THR A 88 10.92 24.41 -33.22
N THR A 89 11.57 25.31 -32.48
CA THR A 89 12.95 25.12 -32.00
C THR A 89 12.94 24.30 -30.71
N GLU A 90 13.82 23.29 -30.58
CA GLU A 90 13.90 22.46 -29.36
C GLU A 90 14.16 23.28 -28.08
N GLU A 91 14.83 24.43 -28.22
CA GLU A 91 15.12 25.35 -27.12
C GLU A 91 13.85 25.93 -26.48
N ASN A 92 12.79 26.18 -27.25
CA ASN A 92 11.54 26.75 -26.74
C ASN A 92 10.79 25.77 -25.83
N PHE A 93 10.91 24.46 -26.07
CA PHE A 93 10.29 23.46 -25.20
C PHE A 93 11.06 23.29 -23.89
N VAL A 94 12.39 23.42 -23.92
CA VAL A 94 13.22 23.36 -22.70
C VAL A 94 12.93 24.54 -21.80
N THR A 95 12.86 25.76 -22.35
CA THR A 95 12.51 26.95 -21.55
C THR A 95 11.10 26.86 -20.96
N LEU A 96 10.13 26.34 -21.71
CA LEU A 96 8.78 26.07 -21.21
C LEU A 96 8.76 24.99 -20.11
N GLU A 97 9.58 23.94 -20.24
CA GLU A 97 9.69 22.90 -19.22
C GLU A 97 10.28 23.44 -17.91
N GLU A 98 11.31 24.30 -18.01
CA GLU A 98 11.91 25.00 -16.87
C GLU A 98 10.89 25.92 -16.19
N GLU A 99 10.15 26.71 -16.96
CA GLU A 99 9.13 27.62 -16.44
C GLU A 99 7.98 26.86 -15.76
N LEU A 100 7.49 25.77 -16.36
CA LEU A 100 6.49 24.89 -15.74
C LEU A 100 7.02 24.26 -14.45
N SER A 101 8.30 23.89 -14.40
CA SER A 101 8.94 23.34 -13.21
C SER A 101 9.04 24.36 -12.07
N LEU A 102 9.30 25.63 -12.39
CA LEU A 102 9.26 26.74 -11.44
C LEU A 102 7.84 26.98 -10.91
N ILE A 103 6.83 26.98 -11.80
CA ILE A 103 5.42 27.12 -11.40
C ILE A 103 5.00 25.98 -10.45
N ILE A 104 5.44 24.74 -10.71
CA ILE A 104 5.19 23.59 -9.84
C ILE A 104 5.81 23.81 -8.44
N ALA A 105 7.02 24.37 -8.37
CA ALA A 105 7.67 24.71 -7.11
C ALA A 105 6.91 25.83 -6.35
N ASP A 106 6.46 26.86 -7.05
CA ASP A 106 5.67 27.94 -6.44
C ASP A 106 4.33 27.44 -5.88
N VAL A 107 3.64 26.55 -6.60
CA VAL A 107 2.41 25.90 -6.12
C VAL A 107 2.68 25.06 -4.88
N HIS A 108 3.78 24.31 -4.86
CA HIS A 108 4.20 23.53 -3.69
C HIS A 108 4.41 24.43 -2.47
N ASP A 109 5.16 25.51 -2.65
CA ASP A 109 5.51 26.41 -1.56
C ASP A 109 4.28 27.20 -1.08
N LEU A 110 3.37 27.61 -1.97
CA LEU A 110 2.13 28.28 -1.62
C LEU A 110 1.18 27.37 -0.82
N ALA A 111 1.09 26.09 -1.18
CA ALA A 111 0.33 25.10 -0.42
C ALA A 111 0.93 24.90 0.98
N LYS A 112 2.27 24.81 1.08
CA LYS A 112 2.99 24.70 2.35
C LYS A 112 2.80 25.95 3.22
N PHE A 113 2.87 27.15 2.63
CA PHE A 113 2.62 28.44 3.29
C PHE A 113 1.23 28.48 3.91
N SER A 114 0.20 28.17 3.13
CA SER A 114 -1.21 28.19 3.56
C SER A 114 -1.43 27.24 4.75
N ARG A 115 -0.88 26.03 4.67
CA ARG A 115 -0.99 25.00 5.72
C ARG A 115 -0.27 25.39 7.02
N LEU A 116 0.97 25.90 6.92
CA LEU A 116 1.76 26.30 8.08
C LEU A 116 1.10 27.46 8.83
N ASN A 117 0.61 28.46 8.10
CA ASN A 117 -0.09 29.60 8.70
C ASN A 117 -1.42 29.17 9.34
N TYR A 118 -2.23 28.35 8.67
CA TYR A 118 -3.47 27.82 9.25
C TYR A 118 -3.21 27.06 10.56
N THR A 119 -2.21 26.18 10.56
CA THR A 119 -1.79 25.47 11.78
C THR A 119 -1.27 26.43 12.85
N GLY A 120 -0.61 27.51 12.44
CA GLY A 120 -0.14 28.59 13.31
C GLY A 120 -1.28 29.29 14.03
N PHE A 121 -2.30 29.72 13.29
CA PHE A 121 -3.52 30.33 13.84
C PHE A 121 -4.20 29.40 14.85
N LEU A 122 -4.42 28.13 14.48
CA LEU A 122 -5.04 27.16 15.40
C LEU A 122 -4.22 26.97 16.70
N LYS A 123 -2.89 26.96 16.60
CA LYS A 123 -2.01 26.78 17.76
C LYS A 123 -1.95 28.00 18.65
N ILE A 124 -1.92 29.21 18.09
CA ILE A 124 -1.90 30.44 18.88
C ILE A 124 -3.25 30.63 19.59
N ILE A 125 -4.37 30.38 18.91
CA ILE A 125 -5.72 30.41 19.50
C ILE A 125 -5.85 29.37 20.62
N LYS A 126 -5.44 28.13 20.37
CA LYS A 126 -5.45 27.08 21.41
C LYS A 126 -4.59 27.47 22.63
N LYS A 127 -3.51 28.22 22.39
CA LYS A 127 -2.62 28.68 23.45
C LYS A 127 -3.24 29.84 24.22
N HIS A 128 -3.87 30.79 23.53
CA HIS A 128 -4.67 31.85 24.09
C HIS A 128 -5.73 31.29 25.03
N ASP A 129 -6.64 30.45 24.53
CA ASP A 129 -7.75 29.89 25.31
C ASP A 129 -7.26 29.14 26.56
N LYS A 130 -6.08 28.49 26.47
CA LYS A 130 -5.49 27.76 27.60
C LYS A 130 -4.90 28.70 28.67
N GLN A 131 -4.35 29.85 28.28
CA GLN A 131 -3.67 30.77 29.20
C GLN A 131 -4.63 31.80 29.79
N THR A 132 -5.56 32.33 28.98
CA THR A 132 -6.50 33.38 29.39
C THR A 132 -7.79 32.82 30.00
N LYS A 133 -8.15 31.57 29.64
CA LYS A 133 -9.45 30.92 29.93
C LYS A 133 -10.65 31.54 29.19
N TRP A 134 -10.42 32.56 28.36
CA TRP A 134 -11.42 33.11 27.44
C TRP A 134 -11.52 32.22 26.21
N VAL A 135 -12.68 32.18 25.56
CA VAL A 135 -12.95 31.25 24.45
C VAL A 135 -12.98 32.01 23.13
N LEU A 136 -11.83 32.15 22.47
CA LEU A 136 -11.69 32.88 21.20
C LEU A 136 -11.91 32.00 19.97
N LYS A 137 -11.72 30.68 20.11
CA LYS A 137 -11.78 29.72 19.00
C LYS A 137 -13.02 29.80 18.10
N PRO A 138 -14.27 29.80 18.60
CA PRO A 138 -15.44 29.81 17.72
C PRO A 138 -15.58 31.13 16.96
N GLN A 139 -15.33 32.27 17.63
CA GLN A 139 -15.41 33.60 17.03
C GLN A 139 -14.38 33.78 15.91
N PHE A 140 -13.12 33.39 16.16
CA PHE A 140 -12.08 33.50 15.16
C PHE A 140 -12.24 32.49 14.01
N MET A 141 -12.89 31.34 14.26
CA MET A 141 -13.20 30.37 13.20
C MET A 141 -14.18 30.94 12.18
N VAL A 142 -15.15 31.75 12.60
CA VAL A 142 -16.06 32.46 11.68
C VAL A 142 -15.26 33.41 10.78
N ARG A 143 -14.32 34.16 11.35
CA ARG A 143 -13.44 35.08 10.59
C ARG A 143 -12.52 34.33 9.61
N LEU A 144 -11.89 33.24 10.04
CA LEU A 144 -11.09 32.35 9.17
C LEU A 144 -11.91 31.75 8.02
N ASN A 145 -13.19 31.44 8.26
CA ASN A 145 -14.08 30.95 7.21
C ASN A 145 -14.53 32.06 6.25
N ALA A 146 -14.64 33.31 6.71
CA ALA A 146 -14.95 34.46 5.87
C ALA A 146 -13.80 34.82 4.91
N LYS A 147 -12.54 34.59 5.34
CA LYS A 147 -11.33 34.80 4.54
C LYS A 147 -10.54 33.49 4.37
N PRO A 148 -11.03 32.53 3.56
CA PRO A 148 -10.48 31.18 3.51
C PRO A 148 -9.24 31.10 2.60
N PHE A 149 -8.04 31.33 3.15
CA PHE A 149 -6.77 31.10 2.44
C PHE A 149 -6.35 29.62 2.41
N TYR A 150 -6.99 28.75 3.20
CA TYR A 150 -6.61 27.34 3.38
C TYR A 150 -7.51 26.35 2.63
N LYS A 151 -8.59 26.83 1.98
CA LYS A 151 -9.56 25.99 1.24
C LYS A 151 -9.33 26.01 -0.26
N GLU A 152 -8.23 26.56 -0.76
CA GLU A 152 -7.97 26.55 -2.19
C GLU A 152 -7.68 25.12 -2.67
N ASP A 153 -8.45 24.70 -3.66
CA ASP A 153 -8.30 23.40 -4.30
C ASP A 153 -7.31 23.52 -5.46
N TYR A 154 -6.05 23.15 -5.17
CA TYR A 154 -5.01 23.10 -6.20
C TYR A 154 -5.22 21.98 -7.23
N ASP A 155 -6.20 21.08 -7.03
CA ASP A 155 -6.42 19.92 -7.90
C ASP A 155 -6.72 20.32 -9.36
N ALA A 156 -7.54 21.36 -9.58
CA ALA A 156 -7.82 21.84 -10.93
C ALA A 156 -6.56 22.43 -11.60
N LEU A 157 -5.72 23.13 -10.83
CA LEU A 157 -4.45 23.67 -11.30
C LEU A 157 -3.46 22.55 -11.63
N ILE A 158 -3.37 21.53 -10.78
CA ILE A 158 -2.51 20.35 -10.97
C ILE A 158 -2.91 19.61 -12.26
N VAL A 159 -4.21 19.44 -12.53
CA VAL A 159 -4.66 18.80 -13.78
C VAL A 159 -4.29 19.65 -15.00
N LYS A 160 -4.49 20.97 -14.95
CA LYS A 160 -4.07 21.88 -16.03
C LYS A 160 -2.56 21.83 -16.27
N LEU A 161 -1.77 21.98 -15.21
CA LEU A 161 -0.30 21.87 -15.25
C LEU A 161 0.13 20.52 -15.82
N SER A 162 -0.52 19.43 -15.42
CA SER A 162 -0.22 18.11 -15.96
C SER A 162 -0.45 18.01 -17.46
N ARG A 163 -1.52 18.62 -18.00
CA ARG A 163 -1.79 18.62 -19.45
C ARG A 163 -0.71 19.42 -20.19
N LEU A 164 -0.35 20.59 -19.68
CA LEU A 164 0.68 21.44 -20.27
C LEU A 164 2.06 20.75 -20.24
N TYR A 165 2.41 20.16 -19.10
CA TYR A 165 3.67 19.45 -18.91
C TYR A 165 3.78 18.21 -19.80
N ASP A 166 2.67 17.49 -20.00
CA ASP A 166 2.62 16.37 -20.96
C ASP A 166 2.87 16.86 -22.39
N ILE A 167 2.19 17.92 -22.83
CA ILE A 167 2.38 18.49 -24.17
C ILE A 167 3.84 18.91 -24.42
N VAL A 168 4.47 19.56 -23.43
CA VAL A 168 5.88 19.99 -23.52
C VAL A 168 6.81 18.78 -23.57
N ARG A 169 6.58 17.79 -22.70
CA ARG A 169 7.37 16.54 -22.67
C ARG A 169 7.28 15.75 -23.97
N THR A 170 6.09 15.69 -24.57
CA THR A 170 5.89 14.97 -25.83
C THR A 170 6.26 15.80 -27.06
N ARG A 171 6.73 17.04 -26.85
CA ARG A 171 7.14 17.99 -27.89
C ARG A 171 6.02 18.24 -28.91
N GLY A 172 4.77 18.26 -28.45
CA GLY A 172 3.58 18.40 -29.28
C GLY A 172 3.19 17.16 -30.10
N ASN A 173 4.02 16.10 -30.13
CA ASN A 173 3.64 14.85 -30.77
C ASN A 173 2.77 14.02 -29.81
N PRO A 174 1.67 13.39 -30.27
CA PRO A 174 0.99 12.40 -29.44
C PRO A 174 1.99 11.28 -29.14
N VAL A 175 2.04 10.82 -27.89
CA VAL A 175 2.82 9.63 -27.55
C VAL A 175 2.24 8.48 -28.37
N LYS A 176 2.91 8.12 -29.47
CA LYS A 176 2.67 6.85 -30.15
C LYS A 176 3.05 5.79 -29.14
N GLY A 177 2.06 5.30 -28.39
CA GLY A 177 2.23 4.17 -27.53
C GLY A 177 2.83 3.07 -28.38
N ASN A 178 4.01 2.58 -28.00
CA ASN A 178 4.54 1.40 -28.65
C ASN A 178 3.48 0.31 -28.48
N SER A 179 2.79 -0.06 -29.56
CA SER A 179 1.81 -1.17 -29.57
C SER A 179 2.45 -2.48 -29.10
N ALA A 180 3.79 -2.54 -29.05
CA ALA A 180 4.58 -3.60 -28.44
C ALA A 180 4.55 -3.66 -26.90
N ALA A 181 4.09 -2.62 -26.19
CA ALA A 181 3.90 -2.63 -24.74
C ALA A 181 2.54 -3.21 -24.31
N GLY A 182 1.59 -3.31 -25.25
CA GLY A 182 0.31 -4.04 -25.09
C GLY A 182 0.31 -5.44 -25.71
N GLY A 183 1.29 -5.73 -26.59
CA GLY A 183 1.55 -7.10 -27.03
C GLY A 183 1.96 -7.98 -25.85
N GLN A 184 1.55 -9.25 -25.88
CA GLN A 184 1.95 -10.27 -24.90
C GLN A 184 3.47 -10.45 -24.86
N GLN A 185 4.23 -9.51 -24.29
CA GLN A 185 5.60 -9.74 -23.90
C GLN A 185 5.56 -10.68 -22.70
N GLN A 186 5.91 -11.93 -22.94
CA GLN A 186 5.58 -13.05 -22.06
C GLN A 186 6.30 -13.03 -20.68
N ASN A 187 7.32 -12.19 -20.49
CA ASN A 187 8.19 -12.23 -19.31
C ASN A 187 8.44 -10.83 -18.69
N PHE A 188 7.45 -10.27 -18.00
CA PHE A 188 7.65 -9.12 -17.10
C PHE A 188 7.27 -9.50 -15.66
N VAL A 189 7.95 -8.89 -14.69
CA VAL A 189 7.63 -9.02 -13.27
C VAL A 189 6.73 -7.86 -12.87
N ARG A 190 5.56 -8.17 -12.32
CA ARG A 190 4.65 -7.16 -11.77
C ARG A 190 4.80 -7.10 -10.26
N ASN A 191 4.98 -5.89 -9.76
CA ASN A 191 4.94 -5.61 -8.32
C ASN A 191 3.91 -4.51 -8.05
N THR A 192 2.98 -4.77 -7.14
CA THR A 192 2.00 -3.77 -6.67
C THR A 192 2.23 -3.55 -5.19
N ALA A 193 2.61 -2.34 -4.81
CA ALA A 193 2.78 -1.95 -3.42
C ALA A 193 1.78 -0.86 -3.05
N LYS A 194 1.32 -0.87 -1.80
CA LYS A 194 0.38 0.11 -1.25
C LYS A 194 0.96 0.74 0.00
N TYR A 195 0.89 2.06 0.06
CA TYR A 195 1.46 2.89 1.12
C TYR A 195 0.40 3.80 1.71
N TRP A 196 0.51 4.10 3.00
CA TRP A 196 -0.28 5.14 3.62
C TRP A 196 0.46 6.46 3.57
N VAL A 197 -0.26 7.51 3.17
CA VAL A 197 0.26 8.85 3.04
C VAL A 197 -0.51 9.73 4.03
N HIS A 198 0.22 10.45 4.88
CA HIS A 198 -0.40 11.39 5.79
C HIS A 198 -1.07 12.53 4.99
N PRO A 199 -2.26 13.01 5.37
CA PRO A 199 -2.97 14.08 4.63
C PRO A 199 -2.11 15.32 4.36
N ASP A 200 -1.28 15.69 5.33
CA ASP A 200 -0.28 16.77 5.24
C ASP A 200 0.68 16.69 4.04
N ASN A 201 0.93 15.49 3.50
CA ASN A 201 1.92 15.24 2.46
C ASN A 201 1.28 14.95 1.09
N ILE A 202 -0.05 14.98 0.98
CA ILE A 202 -0.77 14.64 -0.26
C ILE A 202 -0.34 15.58 -1.40
N THR A 203 -0.35 16.90 -1.17
CA THR A 203 -0.04 17.89 -2.21
C THR A 203 1.43 17.81 -2.64
N GLU A 204 2.35 17.67 -1.68
CA GLU A 204 3.78 17.48 -1.97
C GLU A 204 4.00 16.23 -2.84
N LEU A 205 3.36 15.12 -2.46
CA LEU A 205 3.46 13.86 -3.19
C LEU A 205 2.88 13.97 -4.61
N LYS A 206 1.71 14.62 -4.78
CA LYS A 206 1.10 14.85 -6.10
C LYS A 206 2.07 15.61 -7.02
N LEU A 207 2.70 16.68 -6.51
CA LEU A 207 3.63 17.51 -7.29
C LEU A 207 4.95 16.78 -7.62
N LEU A 208 5.46 15.95 -6.70
CA LEU A 208 6.63 15.12 -6.95
C LEU A 208 6.37 14.08 -8.05
N ILE A 209 5.21 13.41 -8.01
CA ILE A 209 4.83 12.42 -9.03
C ILE A 209 4.60 13.10 -10.38
N LEU A 210 3.98 14.28 -10.40
CA LEU A 210 3.64 15.02 -11.62
C LEU A 210 4.88 15.34 -12.49
N LYS A 211 6.05 15.53 -11.86
CA LYS A 211 7.32 15.69 -12.59
C LYS A 211 7.66 14.50 -13.47
N HIS A 212 7.24 13.29 -13.10
CA HIS A 212 7.60 12.06 -13.81
C HIS A 212 6.42 11.46 -14.60
N LEU A 213 5.21 11.55 -14.06
CA LEU A 213 4.01 10.94 -14.63
C LEU A 213 2.87 11.97 -14.69
N PRO A 214 2.25 12.18 -15.86
CA PRO A 214 1.08 13.04 -15.96
C PRO A 214 -0.13 12.40 -15.30
N VAL A 215 -1.06 13.23 -14.85
CA VAL A 215 -2.39 12.84 -14.38
C VAL A 215 -3.19 12.33 -15.57
N LEU A 216 -3.69 11.09 -15.46
CA LEU A 216 -4.55 10.48 -16.44
C LEU A 216 -5.95 11.11 -16.35
N VAL A 217 -6.38 11.77 -17.42
CA VAL A 217 -7.72 12.33 -17.55
C VAL A 217 -8.56 11.41 -18.45
N PHE A 218 -9.65 10.85 -17.91
CA PHE A 218 -10.53 9.93 -18.65
C PHE A 218 -11.26 10.58 -19.83
N ASN A 219 -11.59 11.88 -19.73
CA ASN A 219 -12.23 12.62 -20.81
C ASN A 219 -11.51 13.96 -21.03
N PRO A 220 -10.64 14.08 -22.06
CA PRO A 220 -9.86 15.30 -22.28
C PRO A 220 -10.74 16.49 -22.72
N ASN A 221 -11.91 16.20 -23.30
CA ASN A 221 -12.80 17.21 -23.90
C ASN A 221 -13.71 17.91 -22.88
N LYS A 222 -13.76 17.42 -21.64
CA LYS A 222 -14.51 18.04 -20.54
C LYS A 222 -13.54 18.78 -19.61
N GLU A 223 -13.96 19.94 -19.09
CA GLU A 223 -13.27 20.56 -17.98
C GLU A 223 -13.30 19.66 -16.75
N PHE A 224 -12.23 19.69 -15.96
CA PHE A 224 -12.11 18.82 -14.78
C PHE A 224 -13.08 19.27 -13.69
N GLU A 225 -14.02 18.41 -13.34
CA GLU A 225 -14.84 18.57 -12.14
C GLU A 225 -14.35 17.63 -11.04
N LYS A 226 -14.40 18.08 -9.78
CA LYS A 226 -14.05 17.23 -8.63
C LYS A 226 -14.82 15.91 -8.61
N ALA A 227 -16.09 15.97 -9.04
CA ALA A 227 -16.96 14.81 -9.14
C ALA A 227 -16.36 13.70 -10.02
N ASP A 228 -15.61 14.04 -11.07
CA ASP A 228 -15.03 13.07 -12.01
C ASP A 228 -13.96 12.18 -11.37
N SER A 229 -13.34 12.63 -10.27
CA SER A 229 -12.36 11.87 -9.50
C SER A 229 -12.99 10.92 -8.47
N ALA A 230 -14.28 11.08 -8.18
CA ALA A 230 -14.96 10.32 -7.14
C ALA A 230 -15.22 8.88 -7.56
N ILE A 231 -14.86 7.94 -6.69
CA ILE A 231 -15.13 6.52 -6.86
C ILE A 231 -15.90 6.02 -5.64
N SER A 232 -17.08 5.48 -5.90
CA SER A 232 -17.89 4.83 -4.88
C SER A 232 -18.06 3.36 -5.18
N SER A 233 -18.00 2.52 -4.16
CA SER A 233 -18.22 1.08 -4.28
C SER A 233 -19.03 0.56 -3.12
N ILE A 234 -20.14 -0.12 -3.39
CA ILE A 234 -20.98 -0.79 -2.40
C ILE A 234 -20.60 -2.26 -2.35
N TYR A 235 -20.09 -2.71 -1.20
CA TYR A 235 -19.80 -4.12 -0.96
C TYR A 235 -21.02 -4.83 -0.41
N PHE A 236 -21.24 -6.04 -0.93
CA PHE A 236 -22.33 -6.92 -0.54
C PHE A 236 -21.80 -8.01 0.37
N ASP A 237 -22.58 -8.34 1.40
CA ASP A 237 -22.33 -9.49 2.28
C ASP A 237 -23.65 -9.96 2.90
N ASN A 238 -23.63 -11.06 3.63
CA ASN A 238 -24.75 -11.54 4.44
C ASN A 238 -24.59 -11.16 5.92
N GLU A 239 -25.59 -11.48 6.75
CA GLU A 239 -25.55 -11.19 8.20
C GLU A 239 -24.44 -11.95 8.92
N ASP A 240 -24.03 -13.10 8.38
CA ASP A 240 -22.95 -13.93 8.91
C ASP A 240 -21.55 -13.44 8.49
N PHE A 241 -21.47 -12.37 7.67
CA PHE A 241 -20.22 -11.83 7.13
C PHE A 241 -19.35 -12.88 6.42
N GLU A 242 -19.98 -13.80 5.69
CA GLU A 242 -19.32 -14.94 5.05
C GLU A 242 -18.27 -14.48 4.02
N LEU A 243 -18.61 -13.48 3.18
CA LEU A 243 -17.67 -12.98 2.18
C LEU A 243 -16.52 -12.23 2.87
N TYR A 244 -16.81 -11.42 3.88
CA TYR A 244 -15.79 -10.74 4.67
C TYR A 244 -14.81 -11.74 5.31
N LEU A 245 -15.30 -12.77 5.99
CA LEU A 245 -14.46 -13.77 6.67
C LEU A 245 -13.61 -14.54 5.66
N GLY A 246 -14.19 -14.99 4.54
CA GLY A 246 -13.43 -15.67 3.48
C GLY A 246 -12.33 -14.78 2.89
N ARG A 247 -12.60 -13.48 2.70
CA ARG A 247 -11.60 -12.51 2.21
C ARG A 247 -10.54 -12.16 3.25
N LEU A 248 -10.89 -12.16 4.54
CA LEU A 248 -9.98 -11.91 5.65
C LEU A 248 -9.01 -13.08 5.83
N GLU A 249 -9.54 -14.31 5.82
CA GLU A 249 -8.76 -15.54 5.93
C GLU A 249 -8.02 -15.91 4.64
N LYS A 250 -8.37 -15.24 3.53
CA LYS A 250 -7.85 -15.52 2.18
C LYS A 250 -8.09 -16.96 1.76
N THR A 251 -9.30 -17.48 2.01
CA THR A 251 -9.64 -18.84 1.58
C THR A 251 -9.62 -18.97 0.07
N GLU A 252 -9.26 -20.15 -0.43
CA GLU A 252 -9.30 -20.46 -1.86
C GLU A 252 -10.73 -20.26 -2.41
N GLY A 253 -10.85 -19.49 -3.50
CA GLY A 253 -12.14 -19.15 -4.10
C GLY A 253 -12.93 -18.07 -3.35
N ALA A 254 -12.34 -17.36 -2.38
CA ALA A 254 -13.04 -16.29 -1.66
C ALA A 254 -13.47 -15.15 -2.60
N GLU A 255 -14.76 -14.94 -2.71
CA GLU A 255 -15.38 -13.93 -3.56
C GLU A 255 -15.58 -12.60 -2.80
N ALA A 256 -15.43 -11.47 -3.49
CA ALA A 256 -15.89 -10.17 -3.05
C ALA A 256 -16.72 -9.54 -4.16
N ILE A 257 -17.98 -9.25 -3.87
CA ILE A 257 -18.93 -8.67 -4.83
C ILE A 257 -19.17 -7.22 -4.46
N ARG A 258 -19.08 -6.33 -5.45
CA ARG A 258 -19.33 -4.90 -5.25
C ARG A 258 -19.94 -4.23 -6.47
N LEU A 259 -20.80 -3.26 -6.23
CA LEU A 259 -21.35 -2.35 -7.25
C LEU A 259 -20.56 -1.04 -7.21
N ARG A 260 -19.94 -0.67 -8.33
CA ARG A 260 -19.08 0.51 -8.45
C ARG A 260 -19.63 1.50 -9.47
N TRP A 261 -19.55 2.78 -9.17
CA TRP A 261 -19.71 3.83 -10.16
C TRP A 261 -18.57 4.84 -10.04
N TYR A 262 -18.31 5.53 -11.15
CA TYR A 262 -17.32 6.58 -11.29
C TYR A 262 -18.06 7.90 -11.51
N GLY A 263 -17.58 8.99 -10.91
CA GLY A 263 -18.20 10.29 -11.09
C GLY A 263 -19.26 10.63 -10.03
N GLY A 264 -20.05 11.66 -10.36
CA GLY A 264 -21.17 12.12 -9.54
C GLY A 264 -22.40 11.20 -9.54
N MET A 265 -23.51 11.74 -9.03
CA MET A 265 -24.78 11.01 -8.92
C MET A 265 -25.54 10.91 -10.25
N ASP A 266 -25.14 11.72 -11.24
CA ASP A 266 -25.72 11.70 -12.59
C ASP A 266 -25.27 10.48 -13.42
N THR A 267 -24.29 9.72 -12.92
CA THR A 267 -23.76 8.53 -13.57
C THR A 267 -24.81 7.42 -13.63
N ARG A 268 -25.20 7.05 -14.85
CA ARG A 268 -26.23 6.02 -15.11
C ARG A 268 -25.66 4.60 -15.25
N GLU A 269 -24.35 4.48 -15.44
CA GLU A 269 -23.65 3.21 -15.66
C GLU A 269 -22.98 2.74 -14.38
N ILE A 270 -23.38 1.56 -13.92
CA ILE A 270 -22.91 0.92 -12.70
C ILE A 270 -22.15 -0.35 -13.11
N PHE A 271 -20.96 -0.54 -12.59
CA PHE A 271 -20.16 -1.73 -12.80
C PHE A 271 -20.42 -2.73 -11.68
N VAL A 272 -20.95 -3.90 -12.04
CA VAL A 272 -21.02 -5.04 -11.14
C VAL A 272 -19.68 -5.75 -11.20
N GLU A 273 -18.92 -5.68 -10.12
CA GLU A 273 -17.57 -6.27 -10.04
C GLU A 273 -17.55 -7.46 -9.09
N ARG A 274 -16.85 -8.53 -9.51
CA ARG A 274 -16.52 -9.68 -8.67
C ARG A 274 -15.01 -9.84 -8.62
N LYS A 275 -14.47 -10.05 -7.42
CA LYS A 275 -13.08 -10.45 -7.20
C LYS A 275 -13.03 -11.84 -6.58
N THR A 276 -12.36 -12.77 -7.22
CA THR A 276 -12.16 -14.14 -6.73
C THR A 276 -10.71 -14.31 -6.32
N HIS A 277 -10.47 -14.67 -5.05
CA HIS A 277 -9.14 -14.99 -4.58
C HIS A 277 -8.73 -16.39 -5.05
N ARG A 278 -7.50 -16.51 -5.53
CA ARG A 278 -6.80 -17.77 -5.76
C ARG A 278 -5.53 -17.79 -4.94
N GLU A 279 -5.28 -18.92 -4.30
CA GLU A 279 -4.10 -19.18 -3.48
C GLU A 279 -2.89 -19.53 -4.36
N ASP A 280 -1.70 -19.12 -3.92
CA ASP A 280 -0.46 -19.22 -4.71
C ASP A 280 -0.11 -20.67 -5.10
N TRP A 281 -0.50 -21.66 -4.28
CA TRP A 281 -0.22 -23.08 -4.53
C TRP A 281 -1.05 -23.67 -5.68
N THR A 282 -2.18 -23.04 -6.05
CA THR A 282 -2.99 -23.47 -7.19
C THR A 282 -2.32 -23.14 -8.53
N GLY A 283 -1.37 -22.20 -8.53
CA GLY A 283 -0.77 -21.65 -9.74
C GLY A 283 -1.68 -20.68 -10.51
N GLU A 284 -2.95 -20.56 -10.13
CA GLU A 284 -3.89 -19.58 -10.68
C GLU A 284 -3.75 -18.24 -9.97
N LYS A 285 -3.98 -17.15 -10.70
CA LYS A 285 -4.01 -15.81 -10.11
C LYS A 285 -5.41 -15.40 -9.70
N SER A 286 -5.49 -14.50 -8.72
CA SER A 286 -6.75 -13.89 -8.33
C SER A 286 -7.35 -13.15 -9.53
N VAL A 287 -8.64 -13.36 -9.79
CA VAL A 287 -9.31 -12.81 -10.97
C VAL A 287 -10.24 -11.69 -10.55
N LYS A 288 -10.21 -10.57 -11.28
CA LYS A 288 -11.19 -9.48 -11.19
C LYS A 288 -11.99 -9.46 -12.48
N GLU A 289 -13.30 -9.58 -12.37
CA GLU A 289 -14.20 -9.54 -13.52
C GLU A 289 -15.30 -8.52 -13.26
N ARG A 290 -15.83 -7.90 -14.32
CA ARG A 290 -16.91 -6.93 -14.20
C ARG A 290 -17.77 -6.86 -15.44
N PHE A 291 -19.01 -6.41 -15.28
CA PHE A 291 -19.87 -6.04 -16.39
C PHE A 291 -20.63 -4.75 -16.08
N PRO A 292 -20.88 -3.88 -17.09
CA PRO A 292 -21.66 -2.68 -16.89
C PRO A 292 -23.16 -2.99 -16.84
N MET A 293 -23.92 -2.19 -16.09
CA MET A 293 -25.38 -2.26 -15.99
C MET A 293 -25.94 -0.85 -15.79
N LYS A 294 -27.13 -0.57 -16.33
CA LYS A 294 -27.80 0.72 -16.06
C LYS A 294 -28.42 0.72 -14.66
N GLU A 295 -28.26 1.81 -13.93
CA GLU A 295 -28.74 1.97 -12.55
C GLU A 295 -30.21 1.53 -12.38
N LYS A 296 -31.10 1.92 -13.30
CA LYS A 296 -32.53 1.58 -13.26
C LYS A 296 -32.86 0.09 -13.23
N TYR A 297 -31.92 -0.78 -13.61
CA TYR A 297 -32.09 -2.23 -13.63
C TYR A 297 -31.42 -2.94 -12.46
N VAL A 298 -30.59 -2.25 -11.67
CA VAL A 298 -29.79 -2.86 -10.60
C VAL A 298 -30.67 -3.54 -9.55
N ASN A 299 -31.69 -2.85 -9.02
CA ASN A 299 -32.60 -3.44 -8.02
C ASN A 299 -33.34 -4.67 -8.55
N LYS A 300 -33.80 -4.63 -9.81
CA LYS A 300 -34.50 -5.76 -10.43
C LYS A 300 -33.58 -6.94 -10.66
N TYR A 301 -32.32 -6.67 -11.02
CA TYR A 301 -31.29 -7.69 -11.19
C TYR A 301 -30.96 -8.38 -9.87
N LEU A 302 -30.77 -7.64 -8.77
CA LEU A 302 -30.50 -8.20 -7.45
C LEU A 302 -31.65 -9.07 -6.93
N LYS A 303 -32.90 -8.76 -7.31
CA LYS A 303 -34.09 -9.57 -6.99
C LYS A 303 -34.28 -10.80 -7.88
N GLY A 304 -33.53 -10.94 -8.98
CA GLY A 304 -33.72 -12.02 -9.96
C GLY A 304 -34.76 -11.75 -11.04
N GLU A 305 -35.39 -10.57 -11.07
CA GLU A 305 -36.45 -10.22 -12.02
C GLU A 305 -35.93 -9.74 -13.39
N TYR A 306 -34.63 -9.46 -13.49
CA TYR A 306 -34.01 -8.92 -14.70
C TYR A 306 -32.82 -9.77 -15.16
N THR A 307 -32.84 -10.12 -16.45
CA THR A 307 -31.76 -10.81 -17.15
C THR A 307 -31.06 -9.85 -18.13
N LEU A 308 -29.78 -10.12 -18.44
CA LEU A 308 -28.97 -9.28 -19.33
C LEU A 308 -29.24 -9.50 -20.83
N ASP A 309 -30.25 -10.27 -21.23
CA ASP A 309 -30.48 -10.68 -22.62
C ASP A 309 -30.57 -9.49 -23.60
N LYS A 310 -31.26 -8.41 -23.19
CA LYS A 310 -31.38 -7.17 -23.99
C LYS A 310 -30.07 -6.39 -24.12
N GLN A 311 -29.14 -6.58 -23.19
CA GLN A 311 -27.82 -5.95 -23.23
C GLN A 311 -26.83 -6.80 -24.03
N LEU A 312 -26.90 -8.12 -23.88
CA LEU A 312 -26.14 -9.08 -24.68
C LEU A 312 -26.46 -8.93 -26.17
N SER A 313 -27.73 -8.76 -26.55
CA SER A 313 -28.12 -8.51 -27.95
C SER A 313 -27.56 -7.20 -28.50
N LYS A 314 -27.50 -6.15 -27.68
CA LYS A 314 -26.85 -4.87 -28.05
C LYS A 314 -25.34 -5.00 -28.20
N MET A 315 -24.69 -5.80 -27.35
CA MET A 315 -23.25 -6.08 -27.49
C MET A 315 -22.96 -6.90 -28.75
N LYS A 316 -23.83 -7.86 -29.08
CA LYS A 316 -23.75 -8.62 -30.33
C LYS A 316 -23.94 -7.71 -31.55
N ALA A 317 -24.90 -6.79 -31.52
CA ALA A 317 -25.11 -5.81 -32.58
C ALA A 317 -23.94 -4.81 -32.74
N LYS A 318 -23.16 -4.58 -31.68
CA LYS A 318 -21.93 -3.76 -31.70
C LYS A 318 -20.68 -4.53 -32.17
N GLY A 319 -20.79 -5.80 -32.55
CA GLY A 319 -19.68 -6.58 -33.10
C GLY A 319 -18.66 -7.12 -32.09
N LYS A 320 -19.01 -7.21 -30.79
CA LYS A 320 -18.12 -7.83 -29.78
C LYS A 320 -17.95 -9.34 -30.00
N SER A 321 -16.82 -9.89 -29.55
CA SER A 321 -16.50 -11.31 -29.71
C SER A 321 -17.51 -12.23 -29.00
N GLU A 322 -17.84 -13.38 -29.60
CA GLU A 322 -18.80 -14.33 -29.00
C GLU A 322 -18.34 -14.83 -27.62
N LYS A 323 -17.02 -14.99 -27.43
CA LYS A 323 -16.41 -15.40 -26.16
C LYS A 323 -16.63 -14.36 -25.05
N GLU A 324 -16.48 -13.06 -25.34
CA GLU A 324 -16.74 -12.01 -24.35
C GLU A 324 -18.22 -11.96 -23.93
N ILE A 325 -19.12 -12.18 -24.89
CA ILE A 325 -20.56 -12.19 -24.65
C ILE A 325 -20.93 -13.36 -23.73
N GLU A 326 -20.40 -14.56 -24.00
CA GLU A 326 -20.60 -15.74 -23.18
C GLU A 326 -20.01 -15.56 -21.76
N ASN A 327 -18.78 -15.05 -21.66
CA ASN A 327 -18.15 -14.76 -20.37
C ASN A 327 -18.96 -13.76 -19.55
N THR A 328 -19.46 -12.70 -20.19
CA THR A 328 -20.30 -11.68 -19.52
C THR A 328 -21.61 -12.29 -19.02
N LYS A 329 -22.24 -13.14 -19.84
CA LYS A 329 -23.48 -13.84 -19.47
C LYS A 329 -23.25 -14.75 -18.26
N ARG A 330 -22.21 -15.60 -18.33
CA ARG A 330 -21.82 -16.50 -17.25
C ARG A 330 -21.55 -15.74 -15.95
N LEU A 331 -20.76 -14.68 -16.02
CA LEU A 331 -20.43 -13.85 -14.85
C LEU A 331 -21.69 -13.25 -14.21
N SER A 332 -22.61 -12.75 -15.03
CA SER A 332 -23.88 -12.19 -14.55
C SER A 332 -24.76 -13.25 -13.86
N GLU A 333 -24.89 -14.44 -14.44
CA GLU A 333 -25.68 -15.52 -13.86
C GLU A 333 -25.06 -16.02 -12.54
N GLU A 334 -23.72 -16.18 -12.50
CA GLU A 334 -23.00 -16.58 -11.30
C GLU A 334 -23.17 -15.53 -10.17
N VAL A 335 -23.00 -14.24 -10.46
CA VAL A 335 -23.17 -13.17 -9.46
C VAL A 335 -24.60 -13.12 -8.95
N GLN A 336 -25.60 -13.20 -9.83
CA GLN A 336 -27.01 -13.18 -9.45
C GLN A 336 -27.37 -14.39 -8.58
N TYR A 337 -26.90 -15.58 -8.97
CA TYR A 337 -27.08 -16.81 -8.19
C TYR A 337 -26.50 -16.69 -6.78
N ARG A 338 -25.29 -16.11 -6.65
CA ARG A 338 -24.64 -15.88 -5.35
C ARG A 338 -25.40 -14.91 -4.48
N VAL A 339 -25.86 -13.79 -5.04
CA VAL A 339 -26.64 -12.77 -4.32
C VAL A 339 -27.91 -13.38 -3.74
N ILE A 340 -28.65 -14.17 -4.53
CA ILE A 340 -29.90 -14.78 -4.09
C ILE A 340 -29.64 -15.92 -3.09
N THR A 341 -28.74 -16.85 -3.42
CA THR A 341 -28.50 -18.06 -2.61
C THR A 341 -27.92 -17.73 -1.24
N LYS A 342 -26.97 -16.78 -1.17
CA LYS A 342 -26.34 -16.35 0.09
C LYS A 342 -27.10 -15.20 0.78
N LYS A 343 -28.22 -14.74 0.21
CA LYS A 343 -29.01 -13.60 0.71
C LYS A 343 -28.15 -12.35 0.96
N LEU A 344 -27.34 -11.98 -0.02
CA LEU A 344 -26.44 -10.84 0.11
C LEU A 344 -27.22 -9.52 0.05
N GLN A 345 -26.84 -8.58 0.90
CA GLN A 345 -27.37 -7.23 0.96
C GLN A 345 -26.24 -6.20 0.94
N PRO A 346 -26.52 -4.91 0.62
CA PRO A 346 -25.54 -3.84 0.79
C PRO A 346 -25.06 -3.76 2.25
N VAL A 347 -23.75 -3.77 2.50
CA VAL A 347 -23.20 -3.73 3.87
C VAL A 347 -22.34 -2.50 4.12
N VAL A 348 -21.37 -2.24 3.24
CA VAL A 348 -20.46 -1.11 3.40
C VAL A 348 -20.18 -0.41 2.07
N ARG A 349 -20.28 0.91 2.06
CA ARG A 349 -19.83 1.79 0.97
C ARG A 349 -18.39 2.20 1.26
N SER A 350 -17.50 2.02 0.30
CA SER A 350 -16.21 2.70 0.25
C SER A 350 -16.30 3.87 -0.71
N PHE A 351 -16.00 5.07 -0.23
CA PHE A 351 -15.88 6.30 -1.02
C PHE A 351 -14.44 6.81 -0.94
N TYR A 352 -13.88 7.24 -2.07
CA TYR A 352 -12.59 7.93 -2.13
C TYR A 352 -12.47 8.68 -3.45
N ASN A 353 -11.63 9.72 -3.50
CA ASN A 353 -11.25 10.38 -4.73
C ASN A 353 -9.92 9.79 -5.24
N ARG A 354 -9.85 9.46 -6.53
CA ARG A 354 -8.65 8.87 -7.13
C ARG A 354 -8.01 9.81 -8.12
N THR A 355 -6.71 10.05 -7.93
CA THR A 355 -5.84 10.63 -8.96
C THR A 355 -4.93 9.53 -9.50
N ALA A 356 -5.04 9.22 -10.79
CA ALA A 356 -4.18 8.27 -11.46
C ALA A 356 -3.07 9.00 -12.22
N PHE A 357 -1.85 8.49 -12.13
CA PHE A 357 -0.66 9.01 -12.80
C PHE A 357 -0.08 7.92 -13.69
N GLN A 358 -0.05 8.17 -15.00
CA GLN A 358 0.42 7.23 -15.98
C GLN A 358 0.84 7.95 -17.25
N LEU A 359 1.98 7.54 -17.81
CA LEU A 359 2.39 7.93 -19.15
C LEU A 359 1.58 7.13 -20.19
N PRO A 360 0.95 7.79 -21.18
CA PRO A 360 0.29 7.08 -22.29
C PRO A 360 1.28 6.14 -22.99
N GLY A 361 0.89 4.88 -23.21
CA GLY A 361 1.74 3.89 -23.89
C GLY A 361 2.89 3.30 -23.07
N ASP A 362 3.12 3.74 -21.83
CA ASP A 362 4.11 3.16 -20.93
C ASP A 362 3.43 2.51 -19.71
N ALA A 363 3.70 1.21 -19.52
CA ALA A 363 3.17 0.43 -18.41
C ALA A 363 4.20 0.20 -17.29
N ARG A 364 5.44 0.67 -17.43
CA ARG A 364 6.54 0.39 -16.48
C ARG A 364 6.22 0.86 -15.07
N VAL A 365 5.66 2.06 -14.94
CA VAL A 365 5.25 2.64 -13.66
C VAL A 365 3.85 3.24 -13.81
N ARG A 366 2.92 2.79 -12.97
CA ARG A 366 1.59 3.40 -12.82
C ARG A 366 1.36 3.67 -11.35
N ILE A 367 0.96 4.89 -11.03
CA ILE A 367 0.72 5.31 -9.65
C ILE A 367 -0.73 5.76 -9.52
N SER A 368 -1.40 5.39 -8.44
CA SER A 368 -2.69 5.98 -8.08
C SER A 368 -2.68 6.42 -6.63
N LEU A 369 -3.24 7.60 -6.37
CA LEU A 369 -3.40 8.17 -5.04
C LEU A 369 -4.89 8.28 -4.71
N ASP A 370 -5.32 7.57 -3.69
CA ASP A 370 -6.68 7.58 -3.16
C ASP A 370 -6.76 8.48 -1.93
N THR A 371 -7.55 9.55 -2.01
CA THR A 371 -7.74 10.55 -0.95
C THR A 371 -9.18 10.53 -0.43
N GLU A 372 -9.43 11.15 0.74
CA GLU A 372 -10.75 11.22 1.39
C GLU A 372 -11.44 9.86 1.62
N LEU A 373 -10.64 8.80 1.85
CA LEU A 373 -11.18 7.45 2.04
C LEU A 373 -12.15 7.40 3.22
N SER A 374 -13.39 7.03 2.92
CA SER A 374 -14.50 6.95 3.88
C SER A 374 -15.19 5.61 3.75
N LEU A 375 -15.41 4.94 4.88
CA LEU A 375 -16.19 3.71 4.98
C LEU A 375 -17.54 4.06 5.62
N ILE A 376 -18.62 3.77 4.92
CA ILE A 376 -19.97 4.17 5.32
C ILE A 376 -20.85 2.93 5.40
N ARG A 377 -21.64 2.82 6.47
CA ARG A 377 -22.61 1.73 6.63
C ARG A 377 -23.75 1.83 5.63
N GLU A 378 -24.06 0.70 5.02
CA GLU A 378 -25.20 0.48 4.11
C GLU A 378 -26.14 -0.63 4.63
N ASP A 379 -25.71 -1.39 5.65
CA ASP A 379 -26.42 -2.55 6.18
C ASP A 379 -27.77 -2.24 6.82
N ASN A 380 -28.68 -3.21 6.75
CA ASN A 380 -30.00 -3.22 7.38
C ASN A 380 -30.17 -4.45 8.31
N PHE A 381 -29.10 -4.90 8.97
CA PHE A 381 -29.16 -6.09 9.83
C PHE A 381 -30.20 -5.96 10.93
N GLU A 382 -30.95 -7.05 11.21
CA GLU A 382 -32.16 -7.07 12.07
C GLU A 382 -31.99 -6.40 13.46
N LYS A 383 -30.77 -6.36 13.99
CA LYS A 383 -30.44 -5.73 15.28
C LYS A 383 -30.37 -4.20 15.23
N ASN A 384 -30.54 -3.57 14.06
CA ASN A 384 -30.46 -2.13 13.88
C ASN A 384 -31.72 -1.63 13.13
N PRO A 385 -32.71 -1.03 13.81
CA PRO A 385 -34.00 -0.63 13.21
C PRO A 385 -33.89 0.57 12.24
N ARG A 386 -32.67 1.00 11.89
CA ARG A 386 -32.46 2.06 10.90
C ARG A 386 -32.43 1.44 9.52
N ASN A 387 -33.51 1.68 8.78
CA ASN A 387 -33.56 1.38 7.36
C ASN A 387 -32.70 2.38 6.58
N ARG A 388 -31.44 2.02 6.28
CA ARG A 388 -30.47 2.89 5.57
C ARG A 388 -30.72 2.87 4.07
N CYS A 389 -30.64 1.68 3.46
CA CYS A 389 -30.76 1.51 2.02
C CYS A 389 -32.19 1.19 1.55
N GLY A 390 -33.14 0.90 2.45
CA GLY A 390 -34.47 0.49 2.04
C GLY A 390 -34.44 -0.82 1.27
N ASP A 391 -35.26 -0.87 0.22
CA ASP A 391 -35.24 -1.91 -0.81
C ASP A 391 -34.29 -1.56 -1.98
N ASN A 392 -33.43 -0.54 -1.80
CA ASN A 392 -32.52 -0.05 -2.83
C ASN A 392 -31.12 -0.60 -2.66
N TRP A 393 -30.37 -0.71 -3.74
CA TRP A 393 -28.98 -1.20 -3.75
C TRP A 393 -27.96 -0.25 -3.09
N ARG A 394 -28.36 1.01 -2.81
CA ARG A 394 -27.57 2.04 -2.12
C ARG A 394 -28.49 2.98 -1.32
N ARG A 395 -27.99 3.56 -0.23
CA ARG A 395 -28.62 4.71 0.42
C ARG A 395 -28.65 5.95 -0.48
N THR A 396 -29.71 6.75 -0.36
CA THR A 396 -30.00 7.93 -1.21
C THR A 396 -29.92 9.27 -0.47
N ASP A 397 -29.65 9.24 0.83
CA ASP A 397 -29.45 10.43 1.68
C ASP A 397 -28.05 11.05 1.55
N ILE A 398 -27.13 10.34 0.89
CA ILE A 398 -25.78 10.80 0.55
C ILE A 398 -25.44 10.53 -0.91
N GLY A 399 -24.65 11.41 -1.50
CA GLY A 399 -24.10 11.25 -2.84
C GLY A 399 -22.59 11.08 -2.80
N ILE A 400 -21.90 12.09 -3.31
CA ILE A 400 -20.43 12.23 -3.35
C ILE A 400 -19.93 13.42 -2.51
N ASP A 401 -20.81 13.93 -1.65
CA ASP A 401 -20.64 15.13 -0.84
C ASP A 401 -19.82 14.86 0.43
N TYR A 402 -18.55 14.50 0.24
CA TYR A 402 -17.58 14.43 1.33
C TYR A 402 -17.50 15.78 2.07
N PRO A 403 -17.52 15.81 3.42
CA PRO A 403 -17.26 14.72 4.36
C PRO A 403 -18.51 14.07 4.98
N PHE A 404 -19.65 14.15 4.28
CA PHE A 404 -20.94 13.55 4.66
C PHE A 404 -21.41 13.95 6.07
N SER A 405 -21.43 15.25 6.38
CA SER A 405 -21.75 15.76 7.72
C SER A 405 -23.20 15.51 8.18
N GLN A 406 -24.09 15.16 7.25
CA GLN A 406 -25.46 14.73 7.56
C GLN A 406 -25.52 13.34 8.20
N LEU A 407 -24.44 12.55 8.10
CA LEU A 407 -24.42 11.20 8.64
C LEU A 407 -24.12 11.18 10.14
N PRO A 408 -24.76 10.28 10.91
CA PRO A 408 -24.35 9.99 12.28
C PRO A 408 -22.90 9.49 12.33
N GLU A 409 -22.12 9.92 13.33
CA GLU A 409 -20.71 9.50 13.51
C GLU A 409 -20.52 7.97 13.61
N ARG A 410 -21.56 7.23 14.03
CA ARG A 410 -21.51 5.76 14.11
C ARG A 410 -21.62 5.04 12.76
N ASP A 411 -22.08 5.75 11.74
CA ASP A 411 -22.33 5.19 10.41
C ASP A 411 -21.21 5.51 9.42
N ILE A 412 -20.25 6.36 9.79
CA ILE A 412 -19.13 6.77 8.94
C ILE A 412 -17.80 6.66 9.69
N GLU A 413 -16.85 5.95 9.10
CA GLU A 413 -15.45 5.90 9.52
C GLU A 413 -14.61 6.63 8.49
N LYS A 414 -14.00 7.75 8.90
CA LYS A 414 -13.11 8.57 8.06
C LYS A 414 -11.69 8.08 8.24
N PHE A 415 -11.13 7.51 7.18
CA PHE A 415 -9.78 6.96 7.26
C PHE A 415 -8.75 8.10 7.36
N PRO A 416 -7.82 8.08 8.33
CA PRO A 416 -6.95 9.22 8.62
C PRO A 416 -5.80 9.41 7.63
N TYR A 417 -5.63 8.50 6.65
CA TYR A 417 -4.54 8.54 5.67
C TYR A 417 -5.09 8.48 4.24
N ALA A 418 -4.31 8.95 3.28
CA ALA A 418 -4.49 8.61 1.87
C ALA A 418 -3.77 7.30 1.55
N ILE A 419 -4.15 6.65 0.45
CA ILE A 419 -3.52 5.39 0.00
C ILE A 419 -2.83 5.64 -1.33
N LEU A 420 -1.50 5.47 -1.36
CA LEU A 420 -0.70 5.47 -2.59
C LEU A 420 -0.50 4.03 -3.05
N GLU A 421 -0.92 3.72 -4.26
CA GLU A 421 -0.69 2.43 -4.92
C GLU A 421 0.32 2.63 -6.06
N VAL A 422 1.46 1.95 -5.98
CA VAL A 422 2.52 1.97 -6.99
C VAL A 422 2.54 0.60 -7.68
N LYS A 423 2.31 0.60 -8.98
CA LYS A 423 2.35 -0.59 -9.84
C LYS A 423 3.58 -0.50 -10.73
N LEU A 424 4.48 -1.45 -10.57
CA LEU A 424 5.68 -1.61 -11.36
C LEU A 424 5.51 -2.80 -12.30
N GLN A 425 5.81 -2.61 -13.57
CA GLN A 425 5.91 -3.68 -14.56
C GLN A 425 7.31 -3.62 -15.17
N THR A 426 8.22 -4.42 -14.63
CA THR A 426 9.63 -4.39 -15.04
C THR A 426 9.95 -5.60 -15.89
N GLN A 427 10.66 -5.39 -17.00
CA GLN A 427 11.19 -6.51 -17.80
C GLN A 427 12.28 -7.25 -17.02
N TYR A 428 12.41 -8.55 -17.26
CA TYR A 428 13.40 -9.37 -16.55
C TYR A 428 14.83 -8.84 -16.81
N GLY A 429 15.56 -8.49 -15.74
CA GLY A 429 16.92 -7.94 -15.82
C GLY A 429 17.02 -6.42 -15.90
N GLN A 430 15.90 -5.69 -15.96
CA GLN A 430 15.89 -4.24 -15.78
C GLN A 430 15.49 -3.89 -14.35
N GLU A 431 16.04 -2.79 -13.84
CA GLU A 431 15.61 -2.20 -12.57
C GLU A 431 14.49 -1.18 -12.79
N PRO A 432 13.57 -1.00 -11.82
CA PRO A 432 12.60 0.08 -11.89
C PRO A 432 13.31 1.45 -11.86
N PRO A 433 12.68 2.52 -12.37
CA PRO A 433 13.29 3.85 -12.37
C PRO A 433 13.74 4.29 -10.97
N GLN A 434 14.94 4.87 -10.87
CA GLN A 434 15.53 5.31 -9.59
C GLN A 434 14.61 6.25 -8.81
N TRP A 435 13.96 7.21 -9.48
CA TRP A 435 13.00 8.12 -8.83
C TRP A 435 11.84 7.38 -8.15
N ALA A 436 11.40 6.25 -8.71
CA ALA A 436 10.32 5.45 -8.15
C ALA A 436 10.81 4.62 -6.94
N GLN A 437 12.07 4.17 -6.95
CA GLN A 437 12.72 3.56 -5.79
C GLN A 437 12.92 4.58 -4.67
N GLU A 438 13.47 5.76 -4.99
CA GLU A 438 13.68 6.85 -4.03
C GLU A 438 12.37 7.35 -3.42
N LEU A 439 11.29 7.41 -4.21
CA LEU A 439 9.96 7.77 -3.72
C LEU A 439 9.49 6.78 -2.64
N VAL A 440 9.79 5.50 -2.81
CA VAL A 440 9.43 4.43 -1.87
C VAL A 440 10.35 4.39 -0.65
N GLU A 441 11.67 4.55 -0.85
CA GLU A 441 12.69 4.36 0.20
C GLU A 441 12.96 5.61 1.03
N ASN A 442 13.04 6.80 0.43
CA ASN A 442 13.56 8.01 1.10
C ASN A 442 12.47 8.91 1.72
N LYS A 443 11.21 8.79 1.28
CA LYS A 443 10.16 9.80 1.58
C LYS A 443 8.92 9.24 2.27
N ILE A 444 8.72 7.92 2.27
CA ILE A 444 7.63 7.25 2.98
C ILE A 444 8.24 6.59 4.20
N GLN A 445 8.00 7.14 5.40
CA GLN A 445 8.41 6.46 6.64
C GLN A 445 7.76 5.08 6.68
N LEU A 446 8.57 4.04 6.44
CA LEU A 446 8.24 2.62 6.58
C LEU A 446 8.06 2.29 8.07
N LEU A 447 7.04 2.87 8.71
CA LEU A 447 6.53 2.35 9.96
C LEU A 447 5.40 1.39 9.60
N PRO A 448 5.52 0.08 9.90
CA PRO A 448 4.43 -0.86 9.71
C PRO A 448 3.19 -0.34 10.43
N PHE A 449 2.05 -0.33 9.74
CA PHE A 449 0.79 0.23 10.20
C PHE A 449 0.33 -0.25 11.59
N TRP A 450 0.73 -1.47 11.97
CA TRP A 450 0.37 -2.12 13.22
C TRP A 450 1.33 -1.82 14.37
N LEU A 451 2.55 -1.34 14.11
CA LEU A 451 3.60 -1.19 15.13
C LEU A 451 3.18 -0.25 16.28
N PRO A 452 2.51 0.90 16.01
CA PRO A 452 1.96 1.75 17.08
C PRO A 452 0.70 1.17 17.74
N GLN A 453 0.04 0.19 17.11
CA GLN A 453 -1.26 -0.36 17.49
C GLN A 453 -1.15 -1.68 18.29
N MET A 454 0.03 -2.30 18.35
CA MET A 454 0.29 -3.54 19.10
C MET A 454 -0.04 -3.45 20.60
N GLY A 455 -0.13 -2.24 21.16
CA GLY A 455 -0.52 -2.00 22.56
C GLY A 455 -2.01 -1.76 22.79
N VAL A 456 -2.85 -1.77 21.74
CA VAL A 456 -4.27 -1.39 21.82
C VAL A 456 -5.16 -2.63 21.91
N ASP A 457 -5.86 -2.78 23.04
CA ASP A 457 -6.84 -3.84 23.26
C ASP A 457 -8.17 -3.51 22.55
N ILE A 458 -8.37 -4.11 21.37
CA ILE A 458 -9.54 -3.91 20.48
C ILE A 458 -10.89 -4.33 21.08
N ARG A 459 -10.92 -4.92 22.28
CA ARG A 459 -12.15 -5.39 22.94
C ARG A 459 -12.70 -4.40 23.97
N LYS A 460 -12.01 -3.27 24.21
CA LYS A 460 -12.46 -2.24 25.16
C LYS A 460 -13.15 -1.08 24.43
N PRO A 461 -14.29 -0.56 24.93
CA PRO A 461 -14.93 0.61 24.34
C PRO A 461 -14.05 1.86 24.52
N SER A 462 -13.93 2.67 23.46
CA SER A 462 -12.98 3.77 23.37
C SER A 462 -13.50 5.06 24.03
N SER A 463 -12.99 5.40 25.22
CA SER A 463 -13.04 6.79 25.69
C SER A 463 -11.73 7.47 25.30
N SER A 464 -11.77 8.35 24.29
CA SER A 464 -10.69 9.25 23.84
C SER A 464 -9.52 8.65 23.04
N PHE A 465 -9.75 8.44 21.74
CA PHE A 465 -8.70 8.28 20.73
C PHE A 465 -7.97 9.63 20.50
N ARG A 466 -6.74 9.77 20.99
CA ARG A 466 -5.82 10.89 20.66
C ARG A 466 -4.44 10.35 20.35
N LEU A 467 -4.03 10.44 19.08
CA LEU A 467 -2.70 10.09 18.60
C LEU A 467 -1.65 11.10 19.10
N GLN A 468 -0.53 10.62 19.65
CA GLN A 468 0.68 11.42 19.89
C GLN A 468 1.75 11.07 18.85
N ARG A 469 2.49 12.08 18.37
CA ARG A 469 3.63 11.90 17.45
C ARG A 469 4.81 11.22 18.17
N PRO A 470 5.58 10.34 17.50
CA PRO A 470 6.94 10.02 17.95
C PRO A 470 7.86 11.24 17.77
N PRO A 471 8.86 11.45 18.65
CA PRO A 471 9.88 12.47 18.44
C PRO A 471 10.76 12.06 17.24
N SER A 472 11.00 13.00 16.32
CA SER A 472 11.96 12.83 15.22
C SER A 472 13.36 12.63 15.79
N SER A 473 14.05 11.60 15.29
CA SER A 473 15.44 11.28 15.58
C SER A 473 16.37 12.38 15.09
N GLY A 474 16.76 13.27 15.99
CA GLY A 474 17.90 14.19 15.83
C GLY A 474 18.92 14.13 16.98
N ASN A 475 18.70 13.27 17.99
CA ASN A 475 19.45 13.33 19.25
C ASN A 475 20.22 12.02 19.60
N LEU A 476 20.74 11.29 18.61
CA LEU A 476 21.58 10.12 18.87
C LEU A 476 23.09 10.39 18.78
N LEU A 477 23.50 11.64 18.62
CA LEU A 477 24.91 12.02 18.38
C LEU A 477 25.51 12.97 19.43
N GLU A 478 24.90 13.10 20.61
CA GLU A 478 25.38 14.04 21.66
C GLU A 478 25.88 13.35 22.94
N VAL A 479 26.41 12.12 22.85
CA VAL A 479 26.96 11.42 24.03
C VAL A 479 28.43 11.05 23.93
N LEU A 480 29.15 11.33 22.83
CA LEU A 480 30.60 11.11 22.79
C LEU A 480 31.30 12.31 22.12
N VAL A 481 31.62 13.32 22.94
CA VAL A 481 32.61 14.33 22.63
C VAL A 481 33.99 13.74 22.95
N ASP A 482 34.85 13.64 21.95
CA ASP A 482 36.29 13.91 22.08
C ASP A 482 36.85 14.30 20.69
N ASN A 483 37.52 15.46 20.66
CA ASN A 483 38.34 16.05 19.59
C ASN A 483 39.82 15.96 20.08
N PRO A 484 40.92 16.11 19.28
CA PRO A 484 41.04 16.92 18.05
C PRO A 484 42.05 16.45 16.93
N SER A 485 42.17 17.30 15.88
CA SER A 485 43.28 17.51 14.88
C SER A 485 43.43 16.52 13.69
N SER A 486 43.75 16.87 12.43
CA SER A 486 44.19 18.09 11.70
C SER A 486 44.19 17.85 10.16
N ASP A 487 44.04 18.93 9.36
CA ASP A 487 44.59 19.23 7.99
C ASP A 487 44.16 18.33 6.78
N THR A 488 43.92 18.75 5.52
CA THR A 488 44.15 19.97 4.69
C THR A 488 43.41 19.85 3.33
N ASP A 489 42.87 20.97 2.82
CA ASP A 489 42.91 21.60 1.47
C ASP A 489 42.57 20.95 0.08
N GLU A 490 41.83 21.77 -0.70
CA GLU A 490 41.96 22.12 -2.15
C GLU A 490 41.59 21.11 -3.27
N ASN A 491 41.16 21.46 -4.50
CA ASN A 491 40.47 22.58 -5.17
C ASN A 491 40.19 22.14 -6.64
N ALA A 492 39.13 22.68 -7.24
CA ALA A 492 38.94 23.08 -8.67
C ALA A 492 39.04 22.13 -9.91
N ASN A 493 37.92 22.19 -10.66
CA ASN A 493 37.75 22.52 -12.11
C ASN A 493 37.73 21.54 -13.31
N GLU A 494 36.67 21.76 -14.11
CA GLU A 494 36.55 21.85 -15.58
C GLU A 494 36.43 20.61 -16.51
N GLY A 495 35.50 20.70 -17.49
CA GLY A 495 35.69 20.14 -18.83
C GLY A 495 34.55 19.38 -19.52
N THR A 496 33.62 20.10 -20.17
CA THR A 496 32.61 19.74 -21.20
C THR A 496 33.24 19.30 -22.57
N PRO A 497 32.54 19.17 -23.74
CA PRO A 497 31.22 18.59 -24.14
C PRO A 497 31.26 17.74 -25.49
N LEU A 498 30.06 17.42 -26.04
CA LEU A 498 29.68 17.18 -27.48
C LEU A 498 29.78 15.72 -28.03
N THR A 499 28.96 15.19 -28.95
CA THR A 499 28.18 15.73 -30.10
C THR A 499 27.07 14.76 -30.58
N LEU A 500 25.93 15.35 -31.00
CA LEU A 500 25.11 15.11 -32.22
C LEU A 500 25.20 13.78 -33.01
N ARG A 501 24.05 13.17 -33.36
CA ARG A 501 23.40 13.40 -34.69
C ARG A 501 22.03 12.72 -34.85
N HIS A 502 21.12 13.52 -35.37
CA HIS A 502 19.74 13.27 -35.77
C HIS A 502 19.69 12.73 -37.22
N ARG A 503 18.76 11.83 -37.57
CA ARG A 503 18.08 11.87 -38.87
C ARG A 503 16.74 11.11 -38.88
N SER A 504 15.76 11.84 -39.40
CA SER A 504 14.33 11.64 -39.58
C SER A 504 13.96 10.75 -40.78
N GLN A 505 12.77 10.11 -40.74
CA GLN A 505 11.59 10.47 -41.57
C GLN A 505 10.40 9.49 -41.44
N PRO A 506 9.16 9.90 -41.83
CA PRO A 506 7.90 9.53 -41.16
C PRO A 506 6.89 8.75 -42.04
N SER A 507 5.82 8.25 -41.44
CA SER A 507 4.50 8.12 -42.10
C SER A 507 3.32 7.94 -41.11
N ASN A 508 2.16 8.43 -41.56
CA ASN A 508 0.88 8.64 -40.88
C ASN A 508 0.02 7.37 -40.78
N SER A 509 -0.83 7.31 -39.75
CA SER A 509 -2.27 6.95 -39.84
C SER A 509 -2.91 7.00 -38.45
N ASP A 510 -4.08 7.64 -38.40
CA ASP A 510 -4.98 7.80 -37.26
C ASP A 510 -5.77 6.51 -37.01
N GLU A 511 -5.77 6.01 -35.77
CA GLU A 511 -6.76 5.04 -35.28
C GLU A 511 -7.10 5.32 -33.80
N ASP A 512 -8.38 5.61 -33.57
CA ASP A 512 -9.04 5.59 -32.25
C ASP A 512 -8.88 4.21 -31.61
N SER A 513 -8.31 4.15 -30.40
CA SER A 513 -8.23 2.90 -29.63
C SER A 513 -8.81 3.06 -28.22
N ASP A 514 -9.94 2.38 -28.02
CA ASP A 514 -10.49 1.98 -26.73
C ASP A 514 -9.45 1.15 -25.96
N ILE A 515 -8.82 1.72 -24.93
CA ILE A 515 -7.84 0.99 -24.10
C ILE A 515 -8.57 0.18 -23.02
N ASP A 516 -8.52 -1.13 -23.24
CA ASP A 516 -9.04 -2.22 -22.45
C ASP A 516 -8.35 -2.32 -21.06
N GLU A 517 -9.12 -2.18 -19.98
CA GLU A 517 -8.69 -2.30 -18.58
C GLU A 517 -8.56 -3.77 -18.08
N ASN A 518 -8.53 -4.76 -19.00
CA ASN A 518 -8.76 -6.19 -18.67
C ASN A 518 -7.56 -7.12 -18.76
N ALA A 519 -6.38 -6.67 -19.18
CA ALA A 519 -5.19 -7.42 -18.86
C ALA A 519 -4.78 -7.01 -17.45
N ASP A 520 -4.59 -7.95 -16.51
CA ASP A 520 -3.36 -7.98 -15.69
C ASP A 520 -3.52 -8.74 -14.38
N GLU A 521 -3.29 -10.06 -14.46
CA GLU A 521 -2.66 -10.87 -13.40
C GLU A 521 -2.60 -12.33 -13.92
N ARG A 522 -1.55 -12.72 -14.65
CA ARG A 522 -1.19 -14.14 -14.91
C ARG A 522 0.29 -14.35 -14.59
N THR A 523 0.65 -15.52 -14.02
CA THR A 523 1.95 -16.05 -13.47
C THR A 523 2.51 -15.64 -12.08
N PRO A 524 2.52 -16.57 -11.09
CA PRO A 524 3.32 -16.45 -9.86
C PRO A 524 4.81 -16.79 -10.11
N LEU A 525 5.68 -16.18 -9.30
CA LEU A 525 7.14 -16.19 -9.41
C LEU A 525 7.73 -17.34 -8.56
N MET A 526 8.57 -18.20 -9.14
CA MET A 526 9.51 -19.08 -8.42
C MET A 526 10.82 -19.21 -9.20
N SER A 527 11.91 -18.69 -8.63
CA SER A 527 13.28 -19.22 -8.65
C SER A 527 13.91 -18.66 -7.35
N ARG A 528 14.57 -19.38 -6.44
CA ARG A 528 15.63 -20.40 -6.52
C ARG A 528 16.67 -20.10 -7.60
N SER A 529 17.67 -19.33 -7.20
CA SER A 529 19.03 -19.46 -7.72
C SER A 529 19.96 -19.80 -6.55
N ASN A 530 20.56 -20.98 -6.63
CA ASN A 530 21.81 -21.30 -5.94
C ASN A 530 22.90 -20.36 -6.50
N ALA A 531 23.71 -19.77 -5.63
CA ALA A 531 25.06 -19.34 -5.96
C ALA A 531 25.91 -19.41 -4.69
N ASP A 532 26.69 -20.48 -4.65
CA ASP A 532 28.02 -20.67 -4.11
C ASP A 532 28.51 -19.96 -2.85
N GLN A 533 29.08 -20.82 -2.01
CA GLN A 533 30.05 -20.58 -0.97
C GLN A 533 31.20 -19.69 -1.47
N SER A 534 31.37 -18.55 -0.84
CA SER A 534 32.71 -18.05 -0.54
C SER A 534 32.72 -17.57 0.90
N GLU A 535 33.50 -18.28 1.71
CA GLU A 535 33.94 -17.83 3.01
C GLU A 535 34.77 -16.56 2.81
N ASN A 536 34.42 -15.48 3.51
CA ASN A 536 35.46 -14.62 4.03
C ASN A 536 35.03 -14.05 5.38
N GLN A 537 35.80 -14.47 6.38
CA GLN A 537 35.75 -14.03 7.76
C GLN A 537 36.21 -12.57 7.83
N ASN A 538 35.53 -11.79 8.68
CA ASN A 538 35.92 -10.52 9.32
C ASN A 538 34.89 -9.43 9.12
N ALA A 539 33.89 -9.39 10.02
CA ALA A 539 33.29 -8.14 10.45
C ALA A 539 32.75 -8.30 11.87
N SER A 540 33.29 -7.47 12.75
CA SER A 540 33.08 -7.38 14.19
C SER A 540 31.61 -7.10 14.51
N ASN A 541 30.89 -8.11 15.00
CA ASN A 541 29.55 -7.96 15.56
C ASN A 541 29.62 -7.27 16.92
N SER A 542 29.40 -5.95 16.96
CA SER A 542 29.05 -5.25 18.18
C SER A 542 27.55 -5.43 18.48
N ASN A 543 27.32 -6.10 19.60
CA ASN A 543 26.06 -6.35 20.29
C ASN A 543 25.01 -5.21 20.18
N PHE A 544 23.90 -5.50 19.50
CA PHE A 544 22.64 -4.75 19.67
C PHE A 544 21.47 -5.72 19.87
N LEU A 545 21.58 -6.59 20.88
CA LEU A 545 20.42 -7.28 21.45
C LEU A 545 19.68 -6.29 22.37
N ARG A 546 18.64 -5.67 21.82
CA ARG A 546 17.73 -4.78 22.54
C ARG A 546 16.85 -5.64 23.45
N GLU A 547 16.97 -5.41 24.76
CA GLU A 547 16.16 -6.05 25.80
C GLU A 547 14.66 -5.86 25.55
N VAL A 548 13.91 -6.97 25.61
CA VAL A 548 12.45 -6.99 25.58
C VAL A 548 11.93 -6.63 26.99
N PRO A 549 10.99 -5.68 27.15
CA PRO A 549 10.46 -5.33 28.46
C PRO A 549 9.79 -6.53 29.15
N THR A 550 10.22 -6.80 30.39
CA THR A 550 9.86 -7.96 31.23
C THR A 550 8.49 -7.84 31.91
N THR A 551 7.42 -7.47 31.19
CA THR A 551 6.07 -7.35 31.75
C THR A 551 5.00 -8.20 31.07
N TYR A 552 5.29 -9.48 30.80
CA TYR A 552 4.24 -10.47 30.48
C TYR A 552 4.60 -11.86 31.03
N ARG A 553 4.42 -12.08 32.34
CA ARG A 553 4.26 -13.43 32.88
C ARG A 553 2.77 -13.75 32.95
N GLY A 554 2.33 -14.80 32.25
CA GLY A 554 1.23 -15.62 32.77
C GLY A 554 0.07 -16.03 31.86
N LYS A 555 -0.02 -15.64 30.58
CA LYS A 555 -1.05 -16.21 29.69
C LYS A 555 -0.49 -16.53 28.30
N ARG A 556 -0.36 -17.83 28.00
CA ARG A 556 -0.04 -18.34 26.67
C ARG A 556 -1.30 -18.29 25.82
N ILE A 557 -1.37 -17.35 24.90
CA ILE A 557 -2.41 -17.30 23.86
C ILE A 557 -1.95 -18.25 22.74
N ALA A 558 -2.69 -19.34 22.53
CA ALA A 558 -2.39 -20.33 21.49
C ALA A 558 -3.07 -19.91 20.18
N PHE A 559 -2.29 -19.50 19.19
CA PHE A 559 -2.76 -19.36 17.82
C PHE A 559 -2.80 -20.73 17.15
N PRO A 560 -3.86 -21.12 16.43
CA PRO A 560 -3.84 -22.36 15.65
C PRO A 560 -2.71 -22.30 14.61
N VAL A 561 -1.77 -23.24 14.68
CA VAL A 561 -0.57 -23.25 13.82
C VAL A 561 -0.94 -23.70 12.42
N ARG A 562 -0.56 -22.89 11.42
CA ARG A 562 -0.60 -23.28 10.01
C ARG A 562 0.39 -24.43 9.79
N VAL A 563 -0.13 -25.61 9.42
CA VAL A 563 0.72 -26.74 9.05
C VAL A 563 1.03 -26.63 7.55
N GLU A 564 2.27 -26.32 7.22
CA GLU A 564 2.71 -26.31 5.83
C GLU A 564 2.82 -27.75 5.29
N PRO A 565 2.50 -28.00 4.01
CA PRO A 565 2.70 -29.32 3.37
C PRO A 565 4.14 -29.83 3.49
N LYS A 566 5.12 -28.93 3.59
CA LYS A 566 6.54 -29.25 3.80
C LYS A 566 6.79 -30.08 5.07
N VAL A 567 5.95 -29.93 6.11
CA VAL A 567 6.09 -30.68 7.37
C VAL A 567 5.75 -32.17 7.17
N TYR A 568 4.79 -32.48 6.30
CA TYR A 568 4.45 -33.86 5.93
C TYR A 568 5.59 -34.51 5.15
N PHE A 569 6.12 -33.82 4.14
CA PHE A 569 7.27 -34.29 3.37
C PHE A 569 8.55 -34.43 4.21
N ALA A 570 8.74 -33.57 5.21
CA ALA A 570 9.85 -33.71 6.16
C ALA A 570 9.71 -34.98 7.02
N ASN A 571 8.50 -35.31 7.48
CA ASN A 571 8.24 -36.54 8.23
C ASN A 571 8.51 -37.79 7.38
N GLU A 572 8.02 -37.82 6.14
CA GLU A 572 8.27 -38.89 5.18
C GLU A 572 9.76 -39.06 4.88
N ARG A 573 10.49 -37.96 4.63
CA ARG A 573 11.93 -37.99 4.41
C ARG A 573 12.69 -38.59 5.60
N THR A 574 12.33 -38.22 6.82
CA THR A 574 12.96 -38.80 8.01
C THR A 574 12.68 -40.30 8.15
N PHE A 575 11.45 -40.75 7.87
CA PHE A 575 11.10 -42.17 7.89
C PHE A 575 11.87 -42.97 6.85
N LEU A 576 11.97 -42.46 5.61
CA LEU A 576 12.75 -43.09 4.55
C LEU A 576 14.25 -43.17 4.89
N SER A 577 14.80 -42.15 5.56
CA SER A 577 16.18 -42.17 6.03
C SER A 577 16.44 -43.27 7.06
N TRP A 578 15.52 -43.46 8.01
CA TRP A 578 15.62 -44.54 9.00
C TRP A 578 15.47 -45.92 8.36
N LEU A 579 14.56 -46.07 7.39
CA LEU A 579 14.37 -47.32 6.67
C LEU A 579 15.62 -47.69 5.86
N ASN A 580 16.20 -46.73 5.14
CA ASN A 580 17.46 -46.94 4.42
C ASN A 580 18.57 -47.46 5.34
N PHE A 581 18.71 -46.86 6.53
CA PHE A 581 19.70 -47.32 7.51
C PHE A 581 19.45 -48.77 7.98
N THR A 582 18.19 -49.16 8.21
CA THR A 582 17.86 -50.55 8.58
C THR A 582 18.15 -51.54 7.46
N VAL A 583 17.96 -51.13 6.20
CA VAL A 583 18.29 -51.95 5.02
C VAL A 583 19.80 -52.15 4.91
N ILE A 584 20.60 -51.11 5.15
CA ILE A 584 22.07 -51.21 5.15
C ILE A 584 22.56 -52.15 6.27
N LEU A 585 22.04 -52.00 7.50
CA LEU A 585 22.37 -52.91 8.61
C LEU A 585 21.91 -54.35 8.36
N GLY A 586 20.73 -54.52 7.76
CA GLY A 586 20.21 -55.84 7.36
C GLY A 586 21.08 -56.49 6.29
N GLY A 587 21.53 -55.73 5.29
CA GLY A 587 22.47 -56.19 4.27
C GLY A 587 23.81 -56.63 4.86
N LEU A 588 24.33 -55.89 5.83
CA LEU A 588 25.54 -56.26 6.56
C LEU A 588 25.34 -57.56 7.37
N ALA A 589 24.19 -57.71 8.05
CA ALA A 589 23.88 -58.94 8.78
C ALA A 589 23.77 -60.16 7.85
N VAL A 590 23.10 -60.02 6.70
CA VAL A 590 23.03 -61.09 5.69
C VAL A 590 24.39 -61.41 5.09
N GLY A 591 25.25 -60.40 4.87
CA GLY A 591 26.63 -60.59 4.44
C GLY A 591 27.45 -61.42 5.44
N LEU A 592 27.30 -61.14 6.73
CA LEU A 592 27.94 -61.92 7.80
C LEU A 592 27.41 -63.35 7.91
N LEU A 593 26.14 -63.61 7.54
CA LEU A 593 25.59 -64.98 7.50
C LEU A 593 26.16 -65.81 6.35
N ASN A 594 26.40 -65.19 5.20
CA ASN A 594 26.88 -65.91 4.01
C ASN A 594 28.39 -66.21 4.04
N PHE A 595 29.19 -65.37 4.69
CA PHE A 595 30.66 -65.45 4.67
C PHE A 595 31.31 -65.65 6.04
N GLY A 596 30.54 -65.92 7.09
CA GLY A 596 31.01 -65.86 8.47
C GLY A 596 31.14 -67.20 9.20
N ASP A 597 32.09 -67.27 10.12
CA ASP A 597 32.27 -68.38 11.07
C ASP A 597 31.11 -68.48 12.09
N ARG A 598 31.13 -69.51 12.95
CA ARG A 598 30.07 -69.71 13.98
C ARG A 598 29.83 -68.47 14.85
N ILE A 599 30.87 -67.67 15.10
CA ILE A 599 30.77 -66.39 15.83
C ILE A 599 30.11 -65.29 14.99
N ALA A 600 30.39 -65.24 13.70
CA ALA A 600 29.78 -64.28 12.79
C ALA A 600 28.28 -64.55 12.59
N ILE A 601 27.82 -65.80 12.69
CA ILE A 601 26.40 -66.15 12.70
C ILE A 601 25.70 -65.57 13.95
N ILE A 602 26.33 -65.67 15.12
CA ILE A 602 25.81 -65.07 16.37
C ILE A 602 25.77 -63.54 16.25
N ALA A 603 26.83 -62.93 15.72
CA ALA A 603 26.89 -61.48 15.48
C ALA A 603 25.83 -61.02 14.47
N ALA A 604 25.60 -61.78 13.40
CA ALA A 604 24.57 -61.48 12.42
C ALA A 604 23.16 -61.56 13.00
N GLY A 605 22.90 -62.52 13.91
CA GLY A 605 21.66 -62.58 14.68
C GLY A 605 21.43 -61.31 15.50
N MET A 606 22.48 -60.80 16.16
CA MET A 606 22.41 -59.55 16.93
C MET A 606 22.18 -58.32 16.05
N PHE A 607 22.87 -58.19 14.91
CA PHE A 607 22.66 -57.07 13.97
C PHE A 607 21.27 -57.11 13.33
N THR A 608 20.73 -58.29 13.06
CA THR A 608 19.36 -58.46 12.56
C THR A 608 18.34 -58.00 13.59
N ALA A 609 18.52 -58.36 14.87
CA ALA A 609 17.65 -57.92 15.95
C ALA A 609 17.67 -56.39 16.16
N VAL A 610 18.86 -55.76 16.08
CA VAL A 610 19.00 -54.30 16.14
C VAL A 610 18.32 -53.62 14.95
N SER A 611 18.50 -54.16 13.74
CA SER A 611 17.86 -53.63 12.52
C SER A 611 16.33 -53.70 12.60
N MET A 612 15.76 -54.84 13.01
CA MET A 612 14.32 -54.99 13.19
C MET A 612 13.75 -54.05 14.26
N SER A 613 14.48 -53.86 15.36
CA SER A 613 14.07 -52.94 16.43
C SER A 613 14.07 -51.48 15.97
N ALA A 614 15.08 -51.07 15.19
CA ALA A 614 15.17 -49.73 14.60
C ALA A 614 14.09 -49.47 13.54
N MET A 615 13.73 -50.49 12.75
CA MET A 615 12.63 -50.43 11.79
C MET A 615 11.27 -50.25 12.47
N LEU A 616 11.03 -50.98 13.56
CA LEU A 616 9.79 -50.83 14.33
C LEU A 616 9.70 -49.46 15.00
N TYR A 617 10.81 -48.98 15.55
CA TYR A 617 10.90 -47.65 16.17
C TYR A 617 10.57 -46.52 15.18
N SER A 618 11.14 -46.56 13.97
CA SER A 618 10.90 -45.54 12.95
C SER A 618 9.44 -45.47 12.51
N LEU A 619 8.75 -46.62 12.43
CA LEU A 619 7.32 -46.72 12.13
C LEU A 619 6.46 -46.08 13.24
N ILE A 620 6.79 -46.36 14.50
CA ILE A 620 6.08 -45.81 15.67
C ILE A 620 6.20 -44.28 15.70
N ILE A 621 7.42 -43.75 15.48
CA ILE A 621 7.66 -42.30 15.45
C ILE A 621 6.94 -41.65 14.27
N TYR A 622 6.94 -42.27 13.09
CA TYR A 622 6.22 -41.76 11.92
C TYR A 622 4.72 -41.60 12.21
N TYR A 623 4.07 -42.63 12.76
CA TYR A 623 2.65 -42.58 13.09
C TYR A 623 2.34 -41.60 14.23
N TRP A 624 3.19 -41.55 15.25
CA TRP A 624 3.04 -40.60 16.35
C TRP A 624 3.14 -39.16 15.87
N ARG A 625 4.14 -38.85 15.03
CA ARG A 625 4.33 -37.51 14.45
C ARG A 625 3.20 -37.17 13.48
N ALA A 626 2.77 -38.09 12.62
CA ALA A 626 1.64 -37.89 11.72
C ALA A 626 0.32 -37.62 12.46
N ARG A 627 0.05 -38.34 13.56
CA ARG A 627 -1.12 -38.09 14.42
C ARG A 627 -1.05 -36.73 15.11
N LYS A 628 0.13 -36.32 15.58
CA LYS A 628 0.32 -35.00 16.21
C LYS A 628 0.18 -33.84 15.22
N ILE A 629 0.72 -33.96 14.02
CA ILE A 629 0.56 -32.98 12.93
C ILE A 629 -0.93 -32.82 12.59
N ARG A 630 -1.68 -33.93 12.52
CA ARG A 630 -3.14 -33.90 12.29
C ARG A 630 -3.92 -33.23 13.42
N LYS A 631 -3.44 -33.34 14.67
CA LYS A 631 -4.06 -32.72 15.86
C LYS A 631 -3.60 -31.28 16.14
N ARG A 632 -2.66 -30.73 15.36
CA ARG A 632 -2.16 -29.35 15.48
C ARG A 632 -1.58 -28.99 16.85
N ASP A 633 -0.97 -29.96 17.56
CA ASP A 633 -0.37 -29.73 18.87
C ASP A 633 0.96 -28.94 18.79
N PHE A 634 1.17 -27.99 19.71
CA PHE A 634 2.44 -27.28 19.87
C PHE A 634 3.46 -28.16 20.61
N GLY A 635 4.54 -28.55 19.93
CA GLY A 635 5.69 -29.16 20.59
C GLY A 635 6.89 -29.26 19.65
N PRO A 636 8.12 -29.25 20.18
CA PRO A 636 9.30 -29.60 19.39
C PRO A 636 9.17 -31.05 18.93
N TYR A 637 9.23 -31.27 17.62
CA TYR A 637 9.10 -32.60 17.01
C TYR A 637 10.43 -33.35 16.95
N ASP A 638 11.45 -32.91 17.69
CA ASP A 638 12.80 -33.46 17.64
C ASP A 638 12.90 -34.80 18.36
N ASP A 639 13.42 -35.81 17.66
CA ASP A 639 13.75 -37.09 18.27
C ASP A 639 15.21 -37.08 18.74
N ARG A 640 15.42 -36.84 20.03
CA ARG A 640 16.75 -36.83 20.67
C ARG A 640 17.18 -38.20 21.21
N ILE A 641 16.24 -39.15 21.30
CA ILE A 641 16.42 -40.41 22.02
C ILE A 641 16.68 -41.56 21.04
N GLY A 642 16.06 -41.53 19.86
CA GLY A 642 16.21 -42.57 18.84
C GLY A 642 17.66 -42.80 18.41
N PRO A 643 18.38 -41.77 17.93
CA PRO A 643 19.77 -41.93 17.46
C PRO A 643 20.73 -42.37 18.56
N THR A 644 20.56 -41.85 19.78
CA THR A 644 21.43 -42.17 20.92
C THR A 644 21.26 -43.63 21.36
N PHE A 645 20.03 -44.13 21.42
CA PHE A 645 19.75 -45.54 21.71
C PHE A 645 20.33 -46.48 20.64
N LEU A 646 20.19 -46.12 19.36
CA LEU A 646 20.72 -46.91 18.24
C LEU A 646 22.24 -47.02 18.29
N CYS A 647 22.95 -45.92 18.57
CA CYS A 647 24.40 -45.92 18.70
C CYS A 647 24.86 -46.80 19.88
N ILE A 648 24.19 -46.75 21.03
CA ILE A 648 24.51 -47.59 22.19
C ILE A 648 24.27 -49.08 21.85
N ALA A 649 23.14 -49.41 21.22
CA ALA A 649 22.83 -50.78 20.82
C ALA A 649 23.85 -51.35 19.83
N LEU A 650 24.27 -50.55 18.84
CA LEU A 650 25.32 -50.94 17.89
C LEU A 650 26.69 -51.10 18.56
N LEU A 651 27.04 -50.22 19.51
CA LEU A 651 28.30 -50.32 20.27
C LEU A 651 28.33 -51.59 21.12
N ILE A 652 27.22 -51.97 21.76
CA ILE A 652 27.11 -53.21 22.51
C ILE A 652 27.24 -54.42 21.57
N ALA A 653 26.58 -54.39 20.40
CA ALA A 653 26.66 -55.47 19.42
C ALA A 653 28.08 -55.66 18.86
N THR A 654 28.81 -54.57 18.60
CA THR A 654 30.20 -54.63 18.13
C THR A 654 31.17 -55.05 19.24
N MET A 655 30.99 -54.56 20.47
CA MET A 655 31.82 -54.98 21.61
C MET A 655 31.62 -56.46 21.95
N LEU A 656 30.39 -56.97 21.89
CA LEU A 656 30.11 -58.40 22.09
C LEU A 656 30.74 -59.25 20.99
N ASN A 657 30.67 -58.81 19.73
CA ASN A 657 31.34 -59.49 18.62
C ASN A 657 32.86 -59.54 18.85
N PHE A 658 33.48 -58.41 19.20
CA PHE A 658 34.92 -58.34 19.48
C PHE A 658 35.33 -59.23 20.65
N ARG A 659 34.54 -59.23 21.74
CA ARG A 659 34.81 -60.06 22.93
C ARG A 659 34.65 -61.55 22.66
N LEU A 660 33.67 -61.94 21.84
CA LEU A 660 33.48 -63.33 21.44
C LEU A 660 34.64 -63.81 20.56
N LYS A 661 35.08 -62.97 19.62
CA LYS A 661 36.21 -63.28 18.74
C LYS A 661 37.55 -63.36 19.49
N PHE A 662 37.80 -62.45 20.43
CA PHE A 662 39.01 -62.48 21.27
C PHE A 662 39.08 -63.70 22.19
N ARG A 663 37.93 -64.24 22.63
CA ARG A 663 37.87 -65.45 23.46
C ARG A 663 38.11 -66.72 22.64
N GLU A 664 37.81 -66.71 21.35
CA GLU A 664 38.10 -67.82 20.41
C GLU A 664 39.58 -67.83 20.02
N GLU A 665 40.25 -66.68 19.90
CA GLU A 665 41.70 -66.61 19.66
C GLU A 665 42.58 -67.02 20.86
N GLN A 666 42.01 -67.03 22.09
CA GLN A 666 42.72 -67.47 23.31
C GLN A 666 42.53 -68.96 23.64
N GLN A 667 41.60 -69.66 22.97
CA GLN A 667 41.41 -71.12 23.06
C GLN A 667 42.12 -71.81 21.91
#